data_AF-A0A486VRZ4-F1
#
_entry.id   AF-A0A486VRZ4-F1
#
_cell.length_a   1.000
_cell.length_b   1.000
_cell.length_c   1.000
_cell.angle_alpha   90.00
_cell.angle_beta   90.00
_cell.angle_gamma   90.00
#
_symmetry.space_group_name_H-M   'P 1'
#
loop_
_entity.id
_entity.type
_entity.pdbx_description
1 polymer ?
#
loop_
_entity_poly.entity_id
_entity_poly.type
_entity_poly.pdbx_seq_one_letter_code
_entity_poly.pdbx_strand_id
1 'polypeptide(L)'
;MVKLLLQGSSGPEVVQLRERLAKTLGADAKMFALPSNSDTFDATLASAVRHWQSNIGIIADGVVGPYCQSLLALIKLPAFALRADEVQHLFPATKPSNVLRYLPYVAAALTSEGLTTIPLILAALGTIRAETEGFVPISEYPSQFNTLPGLPAFSAYDAGTDKGKNLGNIKPGDGARFRGRGFVQLTGRSNYQKYASRIGVDIIGSPDLANAPEVAAVLLAMFLGDRREALTTALTATPPDYRKARRLVNGGAHGLDSFKKVFTLAAVLPAVMQQTSQIQGAGAGRGARQQAGAAAIAAPAEGPVLNASKDPLDLRDRTYTPPPVSLPDRFPVDKDIATLLTVYTQAQLILDQGREGACTGFGLACVVNYLRWRKAGFPKKLDSVSPRMLYNFARRYDEYAGEDYDGSSCRGALKGWFHHGVCLESDWPYREQENIPPQYGYAERAVNTTLGVYYRIDIKNITDMQAAIHDVGAIYVSAFTHEGWQTVPTAKKAPTNHDSLAVIAFNGKPTKTGGHAFALVGFNRDGFIVQNSWGTEWGCGGFAVLSYADWLTNAMDAWVAALGVPGVVPGQLATGSPALATPAAAGNHPQWWDETTAYQHSIVIGNDGRVDRYLTQDEMTRTLMYQGCVLPDRWFRLQHAETKRLVIYAHGGLNNEAGSIARARAMGRYFTGNDCYPLFLVWKTGILESIGDIFSDHFRREPSRAGGVREALTEASDLLIEETIGRPAAKPLWSEMKENAEFSCVSGRAGDLLVTALQKLVETWGKALEIHIIGHSAGSIILGHFVDLLSSRGLGDALKSAHLYAPACTVQFANRHYAPHELLMKRMYLHILSDRIERADNVAAIYRKSLLYFVSNALEGDRRTPLLGMDKIRDKNYSGWDGSSSTGEALRNWRHAAAEAGLEKRGRTNIIDIDKVCGGPGVMIDASHGSFDNNIDVISLTLQRIVENNQLNVPVDDLRGF
;
A
#
# COMPACT_ATOMS: atom_id res chain seq x y z
N MET A 1 12.47 -21.75 21.61
CA MET A 1 11.79 -20.79 20.71
C MET A 1 12.00 -19.38 21.22
N VAL A 2 12.21 -18.42 20.32
CA VAL A 2 12.30 -16.99 20.66
C VAL A 2 10.94 -16.47 21.15
N LYS A 3 10.95 -15.70 22.24
CA LYS A 3 9.75 -15.09 22.85
C LYS A 3 9.21 -13.96 21.97
N LEU A 4 7.90 -13.89 21.77
CA LEU A 4 7.24 -12.74 21.13
C LEU A 4 7.20 -11.57 22.11
N LEU A 5 7.56 -10.38 21.62
CA LEU A 5 7.53 -9.14 22.40
C LEU A 5 6.48 -8.19 21.81
N LEU A 6 5.54 -7.78 22.64
CA LEU A 6 4.47 -6.83 22.31
C LEU A 6 3.99 -6.11 23.56
N GLN A 7 3.10 -5.13 23.40
CA GLN A 7 2.54 -4.37 24.51
C GLN A 7 2.00 -5.29 25.64
N GLY A 8 2.44 -5.01 26.87
CA GLY A 8 2.15 -5.83 28.06
C GLY A 8 3.21 -6.90 28.38
N SER A 9 4.16 -7.15 27.48
CA SER A 9 5.33 -8.00 27.78
C SER A 9 6.24 -7.32 28.80
N SER A 10 6.91 -8.12 29.63
CA SER A 10 7.99 -7.63 30.49
C SER A 10 9.18 -8.58 30.54
N GLY A 11 10.33 -8.05 30.91
CA GLY A 11 11.58 -8.79 31.11
C GLY A 11 12.82 -8.15 30.48
N PRO A 12 14.00 -8.79 30.66
CA PRO A 12 15.27 -8.28 30.16
C PRO A 12 15.32 -8.16 28.63
N GLU A 13 14.55 -8.97 27.89
CA GLU A 13 14.47 -8.88 26.43
C GLU A 13 13.82 -7.57 25.97
N VAL A 14 12.91 -7.00 26.76
CA VAL A 14 12.28 -5.70 26.47
C VAL A 14 13.28 -4.56 26.64
N VAL A 15 14.14 -4.64 27.67
CA VAL A 15 15.24 -3.68 27.89
C VAL A 15 16.17 -3.68 26.67
N GLN A 16 16.62 -4.86 26.23
CA GLN A 16 17.49 -5.01 25.06
C GLN A 16 16.83 -4.50 23.78
N LEU A 17 15.55 -4.82 23.56
CA LEU A 17 14.77 -4.30 22.44
C LEU A 17 14.76 -2.77 22.45
N ARG A 18 14.48 -2.16 23.60
CA ARG A 18 14.37 -0.71 23.75
C ARG A 18 15.70 0.00 23.45
N GLU A 19 16.81 -0.49 24.01
CA GLU A 19 18.14 0.04 23.73
C GLU A 19 18.50 -0.06 22.24
N ARG A 20 18.27 -1.23 21.66
CA ARG A 20 18.55 -1.49 20.25
C ARG A 20 17.70 -0.64 19.32
N LEU A 21 16.41 -0.51 19.63
CA LEU A 21 15.48 0.30 18.87
C LEU A 21 15.84 1.79 18.97
N ALA A 22 16.15 2.30 20.16
CA ALA A 22 16.60 3.68 20.34
C ALA A 22 17.86 3.99 19.51
N LYS A 23 18.82 3.05 19.48
CA LYS A 23 20.01 3.17 18.62
C LYS A 23 19.65 3.16 17.13
N THR A 24 18.71 2.31 16.73
CA THR A 24 18.28 2.17 15.32
C THR A 24 17.53 3.40 14.84
N LEU A 25 16.67 3.97 15.68
CA LEU A 25 15.90 5.19 15.38
C LEU A 25 16.77 6.45 15.38
N GLY A 26 17.91 6.45 16.06
CA GLY A 26 18.82 7.59 16.10
C GLY A 26 18.15 8.85 16.67
N ALA A 27 18.08 9.92 15.88
CA ALA A 27 17.47 11.18 16.32
C ALA A 27 15.97 11.04 16.64
N ASP A 28 15.26 10.17 15.90
CA ASP A 28 13.82 9.95 16.05
C ASP A 28 13.46 9.31 17.39
N ALA A 29 14.40 8.63 18.06
CA ALA A 29 14.19 8.05 19.38
C ALA A 29 13.76 9.09 20.42
N LYS A 30 14.14 10.37 20.23
CA LYS A 30 13.76 11.48 21.12
C LYS A 30 12.25 11.72 21.14
N MET A 31 11.54 11.50 20.03
CA MET A 31 10.08 11.66 19.95
C MET A 31 9.33 10.66 20.84
N PHE A 32 9.95 9.52 21.13
CA PHE A 32 9.36 8.44 21.92
C PHE A 32 9.86 8.42 23.36
N ALA A 33 10.86 9.23 23.72
CA ALA A 33 11.41 9.30 25.08
C ALA A 33 11.63 7.92 25.73
N LEU A 34 12.29 6.99 25.03
CA LEU A 34 12.43 5.59 25.43
C LEU A 34 13.42 5.44 26.62
N PRO A 35 12.96 5.17 27.86
CA PRO A 35 13.86 5.09 29.01
C PRO A 35 14.62 3.75 29.00
N SER A 36 15.95 3.78 28.97
CA SER A 36 16.79 2.58 28.77
C SER A 36 16.54 1.45 29.78
N ASN A 37 16.10 1.77 31.01
CA ASN A 37 16.01 0.79 32.10
C ASN A 37 14.60 0.22 32.32
N SER A 38 13.61 0.58 31.49
CA SER A 38 12.25 0.04 31.61
C SER A 38 12.19 -1.37 31.02
N ASP A 39 11.77 -2.32 31.85
CA ASP A 39 11.59 -3.73 31.49
C ASP A 39 10.20 -4.05 30.93
N THR A 40 9.33 -3.04 30.81
CA THR A 40 7.93 -3.21 30.40
C THR A 40 7.75 -2.70 28.98
N PHE A 41 7.06 -3.47 28.16
CA PHE A 41 6.71 -3.11 26.78
C PHE A 41 5.43 -2.27 26.84
N ASP A 42 5.62 -0.97 27.00
CA ASP A 42 4.55 0.02 27.10
C ASP A 42 4.03 0.46 25.72
N ALA A 43 2.94 1.24 25.72
CA ALA A 43 2.33 1.74 24.49
C ALA A 43 3.30 2.66 23.70
N THR A 44 4.18 3.37 24.41
CA THR A 44 5.22 4.21 23.81
C THR A 44 6.26 3.38 23.05
N LEU A 45 6.75 2.27 23.62
CA LEU A 45 7.61 1.34 22.89
C LEU A 45 6.88 0.71 21.69
N ALA A 46 5.61 0.36 21.84
CA ALA A 46 4.80 -0.17 20.73
C ALA A 46 4.68 0.81 19.57
N SER A 47 4.47 2.09 19.88
CA SER A 47 4.44 3.18 18.92
C SER A 47 5.81 3.36 18.23
N ALA A 48 6.92 3.34 18.98
CA ALA A 48 8.27 3.38 18.41
C ALA A 48 8.58 2.19 17.49
N VAL A 49 8.12 0.98 17.85
CA VAL A 49 8.27 -0.22 17.01
C VAL A 49 7.48 -0.06 15.71
N ARG A 50 6.22 0.42 15.75
CA ARG A 50 5.44 0.68 14.53
C ARG A 50 6.08 1.74 13.64
N HIS A 51 6.67 2.77 14.23
CA HIS A 51 7.45 3.78 13.50
C HIS A 51 8.65 3.15 12.79
N TRP A 52 9.41 2.29 13.48
CA TRP A 52 10.52 1.57 12.86
C TRP A 52 10.05 0.61 11.75
N GLN A 53 9.10 -0.28 12.05
CA GLN A 53 8.57 -1.29 11.12
C GLN A 53 8.05 -0.65 9.83
N SER A 54 7.27 0.43 9.96
CA SER A 54 6.80 1.18 8.80
C SER A 54 7.99 1.70 8.00
N ASN A 55 8.92 2.46 8.58
CA ASN A 55 10.03 3.07 7.84
C ASN A 55 11.06 2.10 7.22
N ILE A 56 10.99 0.80 7.49
CA ILE A 56 11.79 -0.23 6.80
C ILE A 56 10.96 -1.12 5.87
N GLY A 57 9.68 -0.82 5.69
CA GLY A 57 8.89 -1.48 4.67
C GLY A 57 8.31 -2.83 5.07
N ILE A 58 8.08 -3.04 6.38
CA ILE A 58 7.45 -4.25 6.90
C ILE A 58 6.11 -3.94 7.59
N ILE A 59 5.38 -4.97 8.03
CA ILE A 59 4.04 -4.80 8.61
C ILE A 59 4.18 -4.12 9.98
N ALA A 60 3.61 -2.92 10.10
CA ALA A 60 3.73 -2.05 11.26
C ALA A 60 2.67 -2.34 12.35
N ASP A 61 2.60 -3.58 12.84
CA ASP A 61 1.62 -4.02 13.83
C ASP A 61 2.07 -3.83 15.30
N GLY A 62 3.33 -3.47 15.53
CA GLY A 62 3.92 -3.31 16.86
C GLY A 62 4.33 -4.63 17.52
N VAL A 63 4.28 -5.76 16.80
CA VAL A 63 4.68 -7.08 17.29
C VAL A 63 6.13 -7.35 16.89
N VAL A 64 6.95 -7.72 17.86
CA VAL A 64 8.38 -8.03 17.67
C VAL A 64 8.62 -9.51 17.91
N GLY A 65 8.55 -10.30 16.84
CA GLY A 65 8.85 -11.73 16.85
C GLY A 65 10.23 -12.07 16.29
N PRO A 66 10.49 -13.35 15.97
CA PRO A 66 11.80 -13.79 15.49
C PRO A 66 12.32 -13.00 14.28
N TYR A 67 11.44 -12.63 13.34
CA TYR A 67 11.88 -11.88 12.16
C TYR A 67 12.32 -10.47 12.55
N CYS A 68 11.49 -9.71 13.26
CA CYS A 68 11.83 -8.37 13.73
C CYS A 68 13.05 -8.36 14.65
N GLN A 69 13.18 -9.33 15.55
CA GLN A 69 14.36 -9.45 16.42
C GLN A 69 15.64 -9.74 15.62
N SER A 70 15.55 -10.49 14.52
CA SER A 70 16.70 -10.72 13.64
C SER A 70 17.12 -9.44 12.90
N LEU A 71 16.17 -8.63 12.44
CA LEU A 71 16.43 -7.35 11.78
C LEU A 71 17.04 -6.32 12.73
N LEU A 72 16.63 -6.34 14.00
CA LEU A 72 17.23 -5.52 15.06
C LEU A 72 18.55 -6.11 15.58
N ALA A 73 19.02 -7.25 15.05
CA ALA A 73 20.21 -7.96 15.51
C ALA A 73 20.20 -8.29 17.01
N LEU A 74 19.01 -8.55 17.56
CA LEU A 74 18.82 -9.09 18.92
C LEU A 74 19.07 -10.60 18.96
N ILE A 75 18.79 -11.28 17.85
CA ILE A 75 19.04 -12.71 17.67
C ILE A 75 19.73 -12.96 16.32
N LYS A 76 20.39 -14.12 16.21
CA LYS A 76 20.93 -14.62 14.95
C LYS A 76 20.20 -15.90 14.56
N LEU A 77 19.57 -15.91 13.39
CA LEU A 77 18.86 -17.06 12.85
C LEU A 77 19.73 -17.78 11.79
N PRO A 78 19.62 -19.11 11.66
CA PRO A 78 20.23 -19.82 10.55
C PRO A 78 19.56 -19.45 9.22
N ALA A 79 20.29 -19.60 8.11
CA ALA A 79 19.73 -19.38 6.79
C ALA A 79 18.58 -20.35 6.52
N PHE A 80 17.54 -19.85 5.87
CA PHE A 80 16.39 -20.66 5.46
C PHE A 80 16.75 -21.46 4.20
N ALA A 81 16.33 -22.73 4.15
CA ALA A 81 16.82 -23.68 3.15
C ALA A 81 16.22 -23.48 1.74
N LEU A 82 15.12 -22.73 1.60
CA LEU A 82 14.45 -22.46 0.34
C LEU A 82 14.47 -20.95 0.04
N ARG A 83 14.63 -20.60 -1.23
CA ARG A 83 14.57 -19.21 -1.70
C ARG A 83 13.13 -18.78 -2.01
N ALA A 84 12.91 -17.48 -2.15
CA ALA A 84 11.55 -16.94 -2.34
C ALA A 84 10.92 -17.38 -3.68
N ASP A 85 11.70 -17.42 -4.76
CA ASP A 85 11.33 -17.94 -6.08
C ASP A 85 10.95 -19.43 -6.02
N GLU A 86 11.72 -20.22 -5.27
CA GLU A 86 11.43 -21.64 -5.06
C GLU A 86 10.11 -21.81 -4.33
N VAL A 87 9.84 -21.00 -3.30
CA VAL A 87 8.55 -21.03 -2.61
C VAL A 87 7.42 -20.56 -3.53
N GLN A 88 7.61 -19.52 -4.34
CA GLN A 88 6.59 -19.10 -5.31
C GLN A 88 6.22 -20.23 -6.29
N HIS A 89 7.20 -21.02 -6.74
CA HIS A 89 6.94 -22.20 -7.57
C HIS A 89 6.05 -23.24 -6.86
N LEU A 90 6.15 -23.36 -5.54
CA LEU A 90 5.28 -24.25 -4.74
C LEU A 90 3.84 -23.72 -4.62
N PHE A 91 3.59 -22.44 -4.95
CA PHE A 91 2.32 -21.73 -4.83
C PHE A 91 1.92 -21.03 -6.16
N PRO A 92 1.69 -21.78 -7.25
CA PRO A 92 1.47 -21.22 -8.59
C PRO A 92 0.17 -20.41 -8.74
N ALA A 93 -0.79 -20.54 -7.81
CA ALA A 93 -2.04 -19.79 -7.81
C ALA A 93 -1.99 -18.55 -6.88
N THR A 94 -0.83 -18.29 -6.27
CA THR A 94 -0.66 -17.26 -5.25
C THR A 94 0.10 -16.07 -5.82
N LYS A 95 -0.37 -14.87 -5.50
CA LYS A 95 0.33 -13.64 -5.87
C LYS A 95 1.77 -13.65 -5.35
N PRO A 96 2.79 -13.44 -6.20
CA PRO A 96 4.19 -13.42 -5.79
C PRO A 96 4.49 -12.47 -4.62
N SER A 97 3.79 -11.33 -4.59
CA SER A 97 3.88 -10.31 -3.53
C SER A 97 3.47 -10.83 -2.15
N ASN A 98 2.51 -11.76 -2.05
CA ASN A 98 2.13 -12.35 -0.77
C ASN A 98 3.26 -13.23 -0.22
N VAL A 99 3.88 -14.06 -1.06
CA VAL A 99 5.01 -14.90 -0.65
C VAL A 99 6.16 -14.01 -0.18
N LEU A 100 6.53 -12.99 -0.97
CA LEU A 100 7.61 -12.05 -0.61
C LEU A 100 7.34 -11.29 0.69
N ARG A 101 6.07 -11.00 0.97
CA ARG A 101 5.64 -10.28 2.17
C ARG A 101 5.65 -11.16 3.42
N TYR A 102 5.15 -12.40 3.35
CA TYR A 102 4.90 -13.24 4.53
C TYR A 102 5.96 -14.32 4.77
N LEU A 103 6.70 -14.73 3.74
CA LEU A 103 7.72 -15.79 3.86
C LEU A 103 8.81 -15.46 4.89
N PRO A 104 9.32 -14.21 5.01
CA PRO A 104 10.34 -13.90 6.01
C PRO A 104 9.90 -14.21 7.45
N TYR A 105 8.63 -13.96 7.79
CA TYR A 105 8.07 -14.29 9.11
C TYR A 105 7.99 -15.81 9.32
N VAL A 106 7.50 -16.55 8.33
CA VAL A 106 7.40 -18.02 8.37
C VAL A 106 8.80 -18.64 8.49
N ALA A 107 9.74 -18.20 7.66
CA ALA A 107 11.12 -18.67 7.67
C ALA A 107 11.79 -18.41 9.04
N ALA A 108 11.62 -17.21 9.59
CA ALA A 108 12.18 -16.85 10.89
C ALA A 108 11.58 -17.68 12.05
N ALA A 109 10.27 -17.93 12.01
CA ALA A 109 9.60 -18.74 13.02
C ALA A 109 10.01 -20.23 12.95
N LEU A 110 10.06 -20.82 11.75
CA LEU A 110 10.49 -22.21 11.55
C LEU A 110 11.94 -22.42 11.99
N THR A 111 12.83 -21.52 11.60
CA THR A 111 14.26 -21.58 11.98
C THR A 111 14.46 -21.38 13.47
N SER A 112 13.74 -20.46 14.10
CA SER A 112 13.73 -20.24 15.56
C SER A 112 13.24 -21.45 16.36
N GLU A 113 12.31 -22.24 15.79
CA GLU A 113 11.82 -23.48 16.39
C GLU A 113 12.72 -24.69 16.08
N GLY A 114 13.68 -24.56 15.16
CA GLY A 114 14.54 -25.67 14.71
C GLY A 114 13.88 -26.60 13.69
N LEU A 115 12.83 -26.15 12.99
CA LEU A 115 12.18 -26.85 11.88
C LEU A 115 12.90 -26.54 10.56
N THR A 116 14.17 -26.93 10.46
CA THR A 116 15.07 -26.53 9.36
C THR A 116 15.26 -27.58 8.28
N THR A 117 14.78 -28.81 8.47
CA THR A 117 14.89 -29.87 7.45
C THR A 117 13.87 -29.67 6.34
N ILE A 118 14.25 -29.99 5.10
CA ILE A 118 13.37 -29.84 3.93
C ILE A 118 12.00 -30.51 4.12
N PRO A 119 11.87 -31.76 4.63
CA PRO A 119 10.56 -32.36 4.85
C PRO A 119 9.66 -31.55 5.80
N LEU A 120 10.22 -30.98 6.87
CA LEU A 120 9.46 -30.18 7.83
C LEU A 120 9.11 -28.80 7.27
N ILE A 121 10.01 -28.19 6.50
CA ILE A 121 9.74 -26.94 5.76
C ILE A 121 8.60 -27.17 4.77
N LEU A 122 8.66 -28.23 3.96
CA LEU A 122 7.60 -28.57 3.01
C LEU A 122 6.29 -28.94 3.70
N ALA A 123 6.33 -29.52 4.91
CA ALA A 123 5.11 -29.75 5.70
C ALA A 123 4.48 -28.44 6.18
N ALA A 124 5.30 -27.44 6.55
CA ALA A 124 4.82 -26.11 6.91
C ALA A 124 4.20 -25.39 5.69
N LEU A 125 4.90 -25.39 4.56
CA LEU A 125 4.40 -24.81 3.31
C LEU A 125 3.16 -25.55 2.80
N GLY A 126 3.13 -26.88 2.88
CA GLY A 126 1.96 -27.70 2.56
C GLY A 126 0.77 -27.40 3.46
N THR A 127 1.02 -27.08 4.74
CA THR A 127 -0.03 -26.63 5.67
C THR A 127 -0.57 -25.28 5.26
N ILE A 128 0.29 -24.28 5.04
CA ILE A 128 -0.11 -22.94 4.58
C ILE A 128 -0.94 -23.05 3.29
N ARG A 129 -0.50 -23.89 2.35
CA ARG A 129 -1.19 -24.13 1.09
C ARG A 129 -2.59 -24.72 1.30
N ALA A 130 -2.69 -25.76 2.12
CA ALA A 130 -3.96 -26.41 2.39
C ALA A 130 -4.96 -25.53 3.15
N GLU A 131 -4.49 -24.64 4.04
CA GLU A 131 -5.37 -23.78 4.84
C GLU A 131 -5.73 -22.47 4.14
N THR A 132 -4.77 -21.86 3.43
CA THR A 132 -4.91 -20.47 2.95
C THR A 132 -4.69 -20.32 1.45
N GLU A 133 -3.93 -21.20 0.80
CA GLU A 133 -3.34 -21.14 -0.57
C GLU A 133 -2.65 -19.78 -0.89
N GLY A 134 -3.33 -18.66 -0.72
CA GLY A 134 -2.87 -17.29 -0.93
C GLY A 134 -1.70 -16.83 -0.05
N PHE A 135 -1.18 -17.66 0.87
CA PHE A 135 0.00 -17.38 1.70
C PHE A 135 -0.17 -16.15 2.62
N VAL A 136 -1.38 -15.97 3.14
CA VAL A 136 -1.76 -14.88 4.05
C VAL A 136 -2.39 -15.50 5.30
N PRO A 137 -2.08 -15.01 6.52
CA PRO A 137 -2.81 -15.44 7.69
C PRO A 137 -4.25 -14.94 7.64
N ILE A 138 -5.23 -15.84 7.66
CA ILE A 138 -6.65 -15.51 7.52
C ILE A 138 -7.46 -16.03 8.70
N SER A 139 -8.59 -15.37 8.95
CA SER A 139 -9.67 -15.97 9.73
C SER A 139 -10.51 -16.90 8.87
N GLU A 140 -10.96 -17.99 9.45
CA GLU A 140 -11.99 -18.85 8.86
C GLU A 140 -13.25 -18.03 8.55
N TYR A 141 -13.88 -18.31 7.40
CA TYR A 141 -15.14 -17.70 7.00
C TYR A 141 -16.34 -18.54 7.47
N PRO A 142 -17.53 -17.94 7.67
CA PRO A 142 -18.74 -18.70 7.90
C PRO A 142 -19.02 -19.68 6.75
N SER A 143 -19.34 -20.92 7.08
CA SER A 143 -19.64 -22.00 6.14
C SER A 143 -20.66 -22.97 6.73
N GLN A 144 -21.25 -23.82 5.91
CA GLN A 144 -22.13 -24.90 6.37
C GLN A 144 -21.47 -25.87 7.37
N PHE A 145 -20.14 -25.91 7.44
CA PHE A 145 -19.41 -26.82 8.32
C PHE A 145 -19.16 -26.25 9.72
N ASN A 146 -19.15 -24.92 9.84
CA ASN A 146 -18.91 -24.19 11.09
C ASN A 146 -20.13 -23.41 11.58
N THR A 147 -21.15 -23.23 10.73
CA THR A 147 -22.37 -22.48 11.03
C THR A 147 -23.59 -23.38 10.86
N LEU A 148 -24.38 -23.52 11.91
CA LEU A 148 -25.63 -24.29 11.85
C LEU A 148 -26.72 -23.49 11.09
N PRO A 149 -27.59 -24.16 10.31
CA PRO A 149 -28.65 -23.47 9.57
C PRO A 149 -29.54 -22.61 10.48
N GLY A 150 -29.78 -21.36 10.09
CA GLY A 150 -30.62 -20.41 10.83
C GLY A 150 -30.01 -19.85 12.11
N LEU A 151 -28.75 -20.17 12.42
CA LEU A 151 -28.04 -19.69 13.60
C LEU A 151 -26.88 -18.74 13.25
N PRO A 152 -26.39 -17.93 14.21
CA PRO A 152 -25.26 -17.03 13.98
C PRO A 152 -24.01 -17.73 13.44
N ALA A 153 -23.15 -16.98 12.76
CA ALA A 153 -21.88 -17.48 12.24
C ALA A 153 -21.06 -18.19 13.32
N PHE A 154 -20.45 -19.32 12.96
CA PHE A 154 -19.65 -20.18 13.86
C PHE A 154 -20.45 -20.87 14.98
N SER A 155 -21.78 -20.85 14.94
CA SER A 155 -22.64 -21.50 15.93
C SER A 155 -22.39 -23.00 16.09
N ALA A 156 -21.86 -23.69 15.08
CA ALA A 156 -21.49 -25.10 15.22
C ALA A 156 -20.32 -25.29 16.19
N TYR A 157 -19.54 -24.26 16.49
CA TYR A 157 -18.44 -24.28 17.46
C TYR A 157 -18.83 -23.79 18.85
N ASP A 158 -20.06 -23.32 19.08
CA ASP A 158 -20.45 -22.80 20.39
C ASP A 158 -20.56 -23.89 21.46
N ALA A 159 -20.46 -23.48 22.73
CA ALA A 159 -20.38 -24.37 23.90
C ALA A 159 -21.51 -25.42 24.00
N GLY A 160 -22.67 -25.16 23.40
CA GLY A 160 -23.82 -26.06 23.38
C GLY A 160 -23.73 -27.22 22.39
N THR A 161 -22.70 -27.27 21.52
CA THR A 161 -22.55 -28.30 20.49
C THR A 161 -21.45 -29.30 20.83
N ASP A 162 -21.48 -30.49 20.22
CA ASP A 162 -20.42 -31.49 20.42
C ASP A 162 -19.06 -31.02 19.89
N LYS A 163 -19.05 -30.26 18.79
CA LYS A 163 -17.82 -29.64 18.28
C LYS A 163 -17.29 -28.59 19.26
N GLY A 164 -18.16 -27.73 19.82
CA GLY A 164 -17.76 -26.72 20.80
C GLY A 164 -17.17 -27.33 22.06
N LYS A 165 -17.76 -28.42 22.57
CA LYS A 165 -17.20 -29.18 23.71
C LYS A 165 -15.80 -29.70 23.41
N ASN A 166 -15.58 -30.30 22.24
CA ASN A 166 -14.24 -30.78 21.83
C ASN A 166 -13.22 -29.65 21.65
N LEU A 167 -13.68 -28.45 21.28
CA LEU A 167 -12.88 -27.23 21.16
C LEU A 167 -12.66 -26.51 22.51
N GLY A 168 -13.23 -27.03 23.60
CA GLY A 168 -13.16 -26.43 24.93
C GLY A 168 -13.92 -25.11 25.07
N ASN A 169 -14.86 -24.83 24.16
CA ASN A 169 -15.70 -23.64 24.20
C ASN A 169 -16.76 -23.81 25.30
N ILE A 170 -16.90 -22.81 26.17
CA ILE A 170 -17.71 -22.89 27.40
C ILE A 170 -18.74 -21.77 27.54
N LYS A 171 -18.66 -20.73 26.70
CA LYS A 171 -19.63 -19.61 26.67
C LYS A 171 -20.32 -19.52 25.30
N PRO A 172 -21.58 -19.05 25.24
CA PRO A 172 -22.18 -18.63 23.99
C PRO A 172 -21.33 -17.57 23.29
N GLY A 173 -21.16 -17.68 21.97
CA GLY A 173 -20.30 -16.80 21.18
C GLY A 173 -18.81 -17.18 21.19
N ASP A 174 -18.39 -18.18 21.97
CA ASP A 174 -17.03 -18.70 21.92
C ASP A 174 -16.68 -19.27 20.53
N GLY A 175 -17.66 -19.81 19.80
CA GLY A 175 -17.46 -20.30 18.45
C GLY A 175 -16.95 -19.20 17.51
N ALA A 176 -17.62 -18.06 17.51
CA ALA A 176 -17.20 -16.90 16.72
C ALA A 176 -15.91 -16.25 17.27
N ARG A 177 -15.76 -16.18 18.60
CA ARG A 177 -14.58 -15.58 19.25
C ARG A 177 -13.31 -16.36 18.95
N PHE A 178 -13.34 -17.69 19.06
CA PHE A 178 -12.21 -18.61 18.87
C PHE A 178 -12.31 -19.42 17.57
N ARG A 179 -12.86 -18.81 16.52
CA ARG A 179 -12.81 -19.33 15.14
C ARG A 179 -11.36 -19.51 14.65
N GLY A 180 -11.19 -20.32 13.59
CA GLY A 180 -9.88 -20.55 12.98
C GLY A 180 -9.17 -19.26 12.58
N ARG A 181 -7.88 -19.15 12.91
CA ARG A 181 -7.00 -18.02 12.57
C ARG A 181 -5.57 -18.44 12.25
N GLY A 182 -4.88 -17.62 11.47
CA GLY A 182 -3.46 -17.77 11.12
C GLY A 182 -3.19 -18.84 10.05
N PHE A 183 -1.91 -19.17 9.87
CA PHE A 183 -1.46 -20.11 8.83
C PHE A 183 -1.86 -21.58 9.07
N VAL A 184 -2.12 -21.96 10.32
CA VAL A 184 -2.48 -23.33 10.73
C VAL A 184 -3.93 -23.46 11.21
N GLN A 185 -4.74 -22.41 11.04
CA GLN A 185 -6.13 -22.33 11.52
C GLN A 185 -6.29 -22.78 12.98
N LEU A 186 -5.78 -21.97 13.92
CA LEU A 186 -5.95 -22.21 15.35
C LEU A 186 -7.42 -22.00 15.74
N THR A 187 -8.11 -23.07 16.13
CA THR A 187 -9.56 -23.06 16.43
C THR A 187 -9.85 -23.59 17.83
N GLY A 188 -10.77 -22.96 18.55
CA GLY A 188 -11.28 -23.39 19.85
C GLY A 188 -10.54 -22.84 21.06
N ARG A 189 -11.29 -22.48 22.11
CA ARG A 189 -10.77 -21.88 23.35
C ARG A 189 -9.62 -22.68 23.95
N SER A 190 -9.68 -24.01 23.96
CA SER A 190 -8.61 -24.86 24.53
C SER A 190 -7.27 -24.66 23.83
N ASN A 191 -7.29 -24.59 22.50
CA ASN A 191 -6.10 -24.34 21.69
C ASN A 191 -5.59 -22.92 21.89
N TYR A 192 -6.45 -21.91 21.87
CA TYR A 192 -6.03 -20.54 22.17
C TYR A 192 -5.39 -20.43 23.56
N GLN A 193 -5.93 -21.11 24.59
CA GLN A 193 -5.38 -21.09 25.95
C GLN A 193 -4.01 -21.76 26.00
N LYS A 194 -3.89 -22.94 25.38
CA LYS A 194 -2.64 -23.70 25.30
C LYS A 194 -1.54 -22.87 24.65
N TYR A 195 -1.81 -22.25 23.50
CA TYR A 195 -0.76 -21.52 22.80
C TYR A 195 -0.52 -20.13 23.39
N ALA A 196 -1.54 -19.41 23.88
CA ALA A 196 -1.38 -18.10 24.55
C ALA A 196 -0.32 -18.14 25.65
N SER A 197 -0.42 -19.13 26.54
CA SER A 197 0.52 -19.32 27.65
C SER A 197 1.95 -19.61 27.18
N ARG A 198 2.12 -20.35 26.08
CA ARG A 198 3.44 -20.75 25.56
C ARG A 198 4.13 -19.64 24.78
N ILE A 199 3.38 -18.84 24.02
CA ILE A 199 3.94 -17.71 23.27
C ILE A 199 4.07 -16.45 24.14
N GLY A 200 3.42 -16.43 25.31
CA GLY A 200 3.41 -15.27 26.20
C GLY A 200 2.58 -14.10 25.66
N VAL A 201 1.58 -14.37 24.82
CA VAL A 201 0.72 -13.38 24.17
C VAL A 201 -0.74 -13.65 24.53
N ASP A 202 -1.48 -12.63 24.96
CA ASP A 202 -2.90 -12.75 25.28
C ASP A 202 -3.80 -12.79 24.04
N ILE A 203 -3.73 -13.91 23.32
CA ILE A 203 -4.66 -14.23 22.23
C ILE A 203 -6.03 -14.71 22.75
N ILE A 204 -6.27 -14.71 24.06
CA ILE A 204 -7.59 -15.01 24.65
C ILE A 204 -8.43 -13.74 24.80
N GLY A 205 -7.82 -12.69 25.35
CA GLY A 205 -8.36 -11.34 25.37
C GLY A 205 -8.45 -10.76 23.97
N SER A 206 -7.41 -10.96 23.14
CA SER A 206 -7.28 -10.38 21.80
C SER A 206 -7.05 -11.45 20.72
N PRO A 207 -8.06 -12.28 20.37
CA PRO A 207 -7.89 -13.42 19.47
C PRO A 207 -7.48 -13.05 18.04
N ASP A 208 -7.76 -11.83 17.58
CA ASP A 208 -7.36 -11.37 16.25
C ASP A 208 -5.83 -11.25 16.09
N LEU A 209 -5.08 -11.16 17.20
CA LEU A 209 -3.61 -11.22 17.18
C LEU A 209 -3.08 -12.53 16.58
N ALA A 210 -3.86 -13.61 16.55
CA ALA A 210 -3.46 -14.86 15.89
C ALA A 210 -3.30 -14.73 14.36
N ASN A 211 -3.78 -13.62 13.76
CA ASN A 211 -3.53 -13.28 12.35
C ASN A 211 -2.35 -12.31 12.17
N ALA A 212 -1.77 -11.76 13.24
CA ALA A 212 -0.56 -10.93 13.12
C ALA A 212 0.59 -11.80 12.55
N PRO A 213 1.36 -11.33 11.55
CA PRO A 213 2.32 -12.17 10.81
C PRO A 213 3.30 -12.94 11.69
N GLU A 214 3.93 -12.26 12.66
CA GLU A 214 4.87 -12.88 13.61
C GLU A 214 4.17 -13.92 14.49
N VAL A 215 2.98 -13.58 15.02
CA VAL A 215 2.20 -14.48 15.87
C VAL A 215 1.73 -15.70 15.10
N ALA A 216 1.17 -15.52 13.91
CA ALA A 216 0.67 -16.58 13.04
C ALA A 216 1.79 -17.53 12.62
N ALA A 217 2.97 -16.99 12.28
CA ALA A 217 4.14 -17.78 11.92
C ALA A 217 4.68 -18.58 13.11
N VAL A 218 4.77 -17.96 14.30
CA VAL A 218 5.16 -18.64 15.54
C VAL A 218 4.16 -19.74 15.90
N LEU A 219 2.85 -19.47 15.81
CA LEU A 219 1.80 -20.47 16.05
C LEU A 219 1.95 -21.67 15.10
N LEU A 220 2.17 -21.44 13.80
CA LEU A 220 2.44 -22.50 12.82
C LEU A 220 3.68 -23.32 13.23
N ALA A 221 4.80 -22.66 13.52
CA ALA A 221 6.05 -23.33 13.86
C ALA A 221 5.91 -24.15 15.16
N MET A 222 5.32 -23.60 16.22
CA MET A 222 5.08 -24.34 17.47
C MET A 222 4.14 -25.52 17.26
N PHE A 223 3.07 -25.33 16.49
CA PHE A 223 2.09 -26.38 16.27
C PHE A 223 2.70 -27.59 15.57
N LEU A 224 3.57 -27.35 14.57
CA LEU A 224 4.34 -28.39 13.90
C LEU A 224 5.46 -28.94 14.78
N GLY A 225 6.10 -28.09 15.59
CA GLY A 225 7.12 -28.44 16.58
C GLY A 225 6.62 -29.49 17.57
N ASP A 226 5.42 -29.30 18.13
CA ASP A 226 4.74 -30.27 19.01
C ASP A 226 4.57 -31.66 18.39
N ARG A 227 4.63 -31.76 17.06
CA ARG A 227 4.39 -32.98 16.28
C ARG A 227 5.61 -33.41 15.47
N ARG A 228 6.78 -32.81 15.73
CA ARG A 228 8.00 -32.97 14.92
C ARG A 228 8.32 -34.43 14.65
N GLU A 229 8.45 -35.24 15.71
CA GLU A 229 8.84 -36.65 15.57
C GLU A 229 7.85 -37.46 14.75
N ALA A 230 6.55 -37.27 15.00
CA ALA A 230 5.48 -37.96 14.28
C ALA A 230 5.39 -37.51 12.80
N LEU A 231 5.57 -36.21 12.54
CA LEU A 231 5.63 -35.65 11.19
C LEU A 231 6.85 -36.17 10.43
N THR A 232 8.04 -36.12 11.04
CA THR A 232 9.25 -36.67 10.44
C THR A 232 9.05 -38.14 10.09
N THR A 233 8.56 -38.95 11.03
CA THR A 233 8.30 -40.38 10.81
C THR A 233 7.34 -40.63 9.63
N ALA A 234 6.26 -39.86 9.54
CA ALA A 234 5.30 -40.01 8.43
C ALA A 234 5.90 -39.58 7.08
N LEU A 235 6.66 -38.48 7.06
CA LEU A 235 7.23 -37.90 5.84
C LEU A 235 8.45 -38.66 5.33
N THR A 236 9.16 -39.39 6.19
CA THR A 236 10.31 -40.23 5.82
C THR A 236 9.95 -41.70 5.62
N ALA A 237 8.67 -42.07 5.71
CA ALA A 237 8.20 -43.41 5.35
C ALA A 237 8.41 -43.67 3.85
N THR A 238 8.46 -44.94 3.45
CA THR A 238 8.63 -45.33 2.03
C THR A 238 7.43 -46.18 1.58
N PRO A 239 6.50 -45.61 0.78
CA PRO A 239 6.40 -44.21 0.36
C PRO A 239 5.96 -43.28 1.51
N PRO A 240 6.18 -41.94 1.40
CA PRO A 240 5.76 -40.99 2.44
C PRO A 240 4.26 -41.02 2.72
N ASP A 241 3.88 -41.03 4.00
CA ASP A 241 2.49 -41.05 4.44
C ASP A 241 1.95 -39.62 4.65
N TYR A 242 1.66 -38.95 3.53
CA TYR A 242 1.09 -37.59 3.52
C TYR A 242 -0.27 -37.52 4.22
N ARG A 243 -1.06 -38.60 4.21
CA ARG A 243 -2.38 -38.63 4.86
C ARG A 243 -2.22 -38.57 6.37
N LYS A 244 -1.30 -39.36 6.93
CA LYS A 244 -0.97 -39.32 8.36
C LYS A 244 -0.34 -37.98 8.74
N ALA A 245 0.59 -37.46 7.94
CA ALA A 245 1.16 -36.12 8.16
C ALA A 245 0.08 -35.04 8.21
N ARG A 246 -0.89 -35.05 7.28
CA ARG A 246 -1.98 -34.07 7.26
C ARG A 246 -2.94 -34.23 8.44
N ARG A 247 -3.26 -35.46 8.83
CA ARG A 247 -4.11 -35.75 9.99
C ARG A 247 -3.50 -35.27 11.31
N LEU A 248 -2.17 -35.30 11.44
CA LEU A 248 -1.49 -34.72 12.60
C LEU A 248 -1.73 -33.20 12.69
N VAL A 249 -1.86 -32.51 11.56
CA VAL A 249 -2.05 -31.06 11.51
C VAL A 249 -3.50 -30.63 11.74
N ASN A 250 -4.44 -31.13 10.94
CA ASN A 250 -5.84 -30.66 10.93
C ASN A 250 -6.83 -31.67 11.56
N GLY A 251 -6.35 -32.72 12.23
CA GLY A 251 -7.22 -33.78 12.80
C GLY A 251 -7.94 -34.66 11.77
N GLY A 252 -7.82 -34.35 10.47
CA GLY A 252 -8.43 -35.07 9.34
C GLY A 252 -7.61 -34.96 8.06
N ALA A 253 -8.21 -35.28 6.91
CA ALA A 253 -7.55 -35.27 5.59
C ALA A 253 -8.02 -34.12 4.67
N HIS A 254 -8.70 -33.11 5.21
CA HIS A 254 -9.13 -31.95 4.43
C HIS A 254 -7.91 -31.18 3.87
N GLY A 255 -7.95 -30.85 2.57
CA GLY A 255 -6.84 -30.19 1.88
C GLY A 255 -5.61 -31.09 1.62
N LEU A 256 -5.75 -32.42 1.68
CA LEU A 256 -4.63 -33.36 1.46
C LEU A 256 -3.98 -33.18 0.08
N ASP A 257 -4.75 -32.94 -0.98
CA ASP A 257 -4.21 -32.77 -2.32
C ASP A 257 -3.34 -31.52 -2.41
N SER A 258 -3.81 -30.38 -1.89
CA SER A 258 -3.02 -29.15 -1.79
C SER A 258 -1.74 -29.36 -0.96
N PHE A 259 -1.84 -30.04 0.19
CA PHE A 259 -0.69 -30.37 1.02
C PHE A 259 0.34 -31.22 0.26
N LYS A 260 -0.10 -32.31 -0.38
CA LYS A 260 0.75 -33.23 -1.15
C LYS A 260 1.38 -32.55 -2.37
N LYS A 261 0.65 -31.64 -3.02
CA LYS A 261 1.12 -30.95 -4.23
C LYS A 261 2.38 -30.13 -3.98
N VAL A 262 2.58 -29.59 -2.78
CA VAL A 262 3.84 -28.93 -2.39
C VAL A 262 5.04 -29.89 -2.52
N PHE A 263 4.91 -31.12 -2.02
CA PHE A 263 5.98 -32.11 -2.12
C PHE A 263 6.24 -32.55 -3.57
N THR A 264 5.17 -32.68 -4.37
CA THR A 264 5.29 -33.01 -5.79
C THR A 264 6.01 -31.92 -6.57
N LEU A 265 5.65 -30.64 -6.36
CA LEU A 265 6.33 -29.51 -7.01
C LEU A 265 7.77 -29.35 -6.50
N ALA A 266 8.02 -29.63 -5.22
CA ALA A 266 9.34 -29.54 -4.64
C ALA A 266 10.32 -30.61 -5.16
N ALA A 267 9.82 -31.74 -5.68
CA ALA A 267 10.66 -32.85 -6.12
C ALA A 267 11.63 -32.50 -7.26
N VAL A 268 11.35 -31.45 -8.04
CA VAL A 268 12.20 -30.97 -9.13
C VAL A 268 13.13 -29.83 -8.71
N LEU A 269 13.08 -29.39 -7.45
CA LEU A 269 13.90 -28.28 -6.98
C LEU A 269 15.33 -28.74 -6.63
N PRO A 270 16.38 -28.01 -7.05
CA PRO A 270 17.78 -28.38 -6.80
C PRO A 270 18.10 -28.63 -5.32
N ALA A 271 17.59 -27.79 -4.41
CA ALA A 271 17.81 -27.92 -2.96
C ALA A 271 17.25 -29.24 -2.39
N VAL A 272 16.17 -29.76 -3.00
CA VAL A 272 15.53 -31.02 -2.60
C VAL A 272 16.26 -32.21 -3.23
N MET A 273 16.72 -32.08 -4.48
CA MET A 273 17.49 -33.09 -5.20
C MET A 273 18.88 -33.36 -4.61
N GLN A 274 19.53 -32.33 -4.04
CA GLN A 274 20.85 -32.48 -3.39
C GLN A 274 20.78 -33.28 -2.07
N GLN A 275 19.66 -33.24 -1.34
CA GLN A 275 19.48 -34.03 -0.12
C GLN A 275 19.07 -35.49 -0.40
N THR A 276 18.27 -35.73 -1.45
CA THR A 276 17.87 -37.11 -1.81
C THR A 276 19.04 -37.94 -2.36
N SER A 277 20.01 -37.30 -3.01
CA SER A 277 21.23 -37.95 -3.54
C SER A 277 22.25 -38.34 -2.46
N GLN A 278 22.32 -37.62 -1.32
CA GLN A 278 23.15 -38.03 -0.17
C GLN A 278 22.60 -39.25 0.57
N ILE A 279 21.27 -39.45 0.57
CA ILE A 279 20.62 -40.59 1.24
C ILE A 279 20.79 -41.89 0.42
N GLN A 280 20.88 -41.80 -0.91
CA GLN A 280 21.13 -42.95 -1.79
C GLN A 280 22.61 -43.38 -1.86
N GLY A 281 23.55 -42.51 -1.49
CA GLY A 281 24.99 -42.81 -1.53
C GLY A 281 25.55 -43.63 -0.35
N ALA A 282 24.78 -43.83 0.72
CA ALA A 282 25.24 -44.52 1.93
C ALA A 282 24.94 -46.04 1.95
N GLY A 283 24.30 -46.58 0.90
CA GLY A 283 23.71 -47.93 0.92
C GLY A 283 24.04 -48.86 -0.24
N ALA A 284 25.09 -48.62 -1.03
CA ALA A 284 25.50 -49.54 -2.10
C ALA A 284 26.98 -49.93 -1.97
N GLY A 285 27.18 -51.19 -1.56
CA GLY A 285 28.49 -51.84 -1.50
C GLY A 285 29.16 -51.93 -2.88
N ARG A 286 30.49 -51.98 -2.83
CA ARG A 286 31.39 -52.22 -3.96
C ARG A 286 30.97 -53.47 -4.75
N GLY A 287 30.58 -53.31 -6.01
CA GLY A 287 30.39 -54.43 -6.94
C GLY A 287 30.02 -54.00 -8.36
N ALA A 288 30.88 -54.36 -9.31
CA ALA A 288 30.66 -54.41 -10.76
C ALA A 288 30.48 -53.08 -11.54
N ARG A 289 31.59 -52.65 -12.16
CA ARG A 289 31.59 -51.91 -13.43
C ARG A 289 30.88 -52.74 -14.51
N GLN A 290 29.90 -52.16 -15.18
CA GLN A 290 29.66 -52.47 -16.60
C GLN A 290 29.11 -51.23 -17.32
N GLN A 291 29.76 -50.93 -18.45
CA GLN A 291 29.45 -49.85 -19.37
C GLN A 291 28.06 -50.03 -19.99
N ALA A 292 27.24 -48.99 -19.92
CA ALA A 292 26.26 -48.68 -20.95
C ALA A 292 26.27 -47.15 -21.13
N GLY A 293 26.80 -46.73 -22.27
CA GLY A 293 26.84 -45.33 -22.66
C GLY A 293 25.44 -44.81 -22.93
N ALA A 294 25.02 -43.81 -22.16
CA ALA A 294 24.10 -42.79 -22.61
C ALA A 294 24.78 -41.47 -22.27
N ALA A 295 25.14 -40.72 -23.30
CA ALA A 295 25.71 -39.39 -23.15
C ALA A 295 24.72 -38.55 -22.32
N ALA A 296 25.07 -38.30 -21.06
CA ALA A 296 24.45 -37.24 -20.30
C ALA A 296 24.82 -35.94 -21.01
N ILE A 297 23.88 -35.45 -21.81
CA ILE A 297 23.90 -34.06 -22.28
C ILE A 297 23.87 -33.24 -20.99
N ALA A 298 25.03 -32.71 -20.60
CA ALA A 298 25.09 -31.69 -19.57
C ALA A 298 24.15 -30.57 -20.02
N ALA A 299 23.08 -30.34 -19.28
CA ALA A 299 22.24 -29.17 -19.49
C ALA A 299 23.16 -27.93 -19.48
N PRO A 300 23.04 -27.01 -20.45
CA PRO A 300 23.87 -25.82 -20.49
C PRO A 300 23.68 -25.05 -19.18
N ALA A 301 24.76 -24.48 -18.66
CA ALA A 301 24.69 -23.58 -17.51
C ALA A 301 23.75 -22.42 -17.86
N GLU A 302 22.59 -22.36 -17.22
CA GLU A 302 21.61 -21.30 -17.46
C GLU A 302 22.19 -19.95 -17.01
N GLY A 303 22.22 -18.98 -17.94
CA GLY A 303 22.70 -17.62 -17.72
C GLY A 303 21.73 -16.75 -16.88
N PRO A 304 22.01 -15.45 -16.70
CA PRO A 304 21.14 -14.55 -15.96
C PRO A 304 19.73 -14.48 -16.58
N VAL A 305 18.70 -14.30 -15.75
CA VAL A 305 17.32 -14.08 -16.22
C VAL A 305 17.20 -12.66 -16.78
N LEU A 306 16.71 -12.54 -18.01
CA LEU A 306 16.65 -11.29 -18.77
C LEU A 306 15.18 -10.97 -19.14
N ASN A 307 14.56 -10.09 -18.35
CA ASN A 307 13.13 -9.75 -18.40
C ASN A 307 12.87 -8.23 -18.41
N ALA A 308 13.83 -7.40 -18.86
CA ALA A 308 13.54 -5.99 -19.11
C ALA A 308 12.50 -5.87 -20.22
N SER A 309 11.47 -5.06 -20.00
CA SER A 309 10.42 -4.77 -20.97
C SER A 309 10.67 -3.44 -21.68
N LYS A 310 10.18 -3.33 -22.91
CA LYS A 310 10.23 -2.09 -23.68
C LYS A 310 9.25 -1.06 -23.12
N ASP A 311 9.68 0.19 -23.00
CA ASP A 311 8.82 1.27 -22.51
C ASP A 311 7.62 1.51 -23.47
N PRO A 312 6.37 1.50 -22.97
CA PRO A 312 5.20 1.92 -23.76
C PRO A 312 5.37 3.36 -24.27
N LEU A 313 4.75 3.72 -25.39
CA LEU A 313 4.80 5.10 -25.88
C LEU A 313 4.10 6.05 -24.88
N ASP A 314 4.80 7.10 -24.43
CA ASP A 314 4.24 8.17 -23.60
C ASP A 314 4.62 9.51 -24.21
N LEU A 315 3.63 10.30 -24.62
CA LEU A 315 3.83 11.59 -25.29
C LEU A 315 4.43 12.66 -24.37
N ARG A 316 4.50 12.40 -23.05
CA ARG A 316 5.09 13.31 -22.05
C ARG A 316 6.59 13.09 -21.88
N ASP A 317 7.16 12.04 -22.45
CA ASP A 317 8.61 11.82 -22.43
C ASP A 317 9.31 13.00 -23.13
N ARG A 318 10.23 13.65 -22.41
CA ARG A 318 11.01 14.76 -22.97
C ARG A 318 12.09 14.20 -23.88
N THR A 319 12.09 14.57 -25.15
CA THR A 319 13.13 14.17 -26.10
C THR A 319 14.45 14.89 -25.80
N TYR A 320 15.56 14.16 -25.89
CA TYR A 320 16.90 14.73 -25.83
C TYR A 320 17.23 15.41 -27.15
N THR A 321 17.71 16.65 -27.09
CA THR A 321 18.22 17.38 -28.26
C THR A 321 19.61 17.88 -27.92
N PRO A 322 20.67 17.26 -28.46
CA PRO A 322 22.04 17.65 -28.12
C PRO A 322 22.38 19.04 -28.66
N PRO A 323 23.29 19.78 -27.99
CA PRO A 323 23.87 20.98 -28.58
C PRO A 323 24.68 20.60 -29.83
N PRO A 324 24.75 21.48 -30.86
CA PRO A 324 25.56 21.22 -32.04
C PRO A 324 27.05 21.33 -31.70
N VAL A 325 27.69 20.19 -31.44
CA VAL A 325 29.13 20.07 -31.13
C VAL A 325 29.79 19.02 -32.00
N SER A 326 31.06 19.22 -32.35
CA SER A 326 31.85 18.20 -33.04
C SER A 326 32.29 17.13 -32.04
N LEU A 327 31.90 15.88 -32.29
CA LEU A 327 32.28 14.74 -31.46
C LEU A 327 33.68 14.24 -31.83
N PRO A 328 34.45 13.69 -30.88
CA PRO A 328 35.71 13.03 -31.17
C PRO A 328 35.48 11.70 -31.91
N ASP A 329 36.52 11.19 -32.60
CA ASP A 329 36.49 9.87 -33.27
C ASP A 329 36.16 8.70 -32.32
N ARG A 330 36.51 8.86 -31.04
CA ARG A 330 36.32 7.87 -29.97
C ARG A 330 36.27 8.57 -28.61
N PHE A 331 35.50 8.02 -27.67
CA PHE A 331 35.37 8.53 -26.31
C PHE A 331 35.12 7.39 -25.31
N PRO A 332 35.72 7.40 -24.12
CA PRO A 332 36.84 8.25 -23.69
C PRO A 332 38.10 8.01 -24.57
N VAL A 333 39.06 8.93 -24.59
CA VAL A 333 40.31 8.69 -25.36
C VAL A 333 41.12 7.54 -24.76
N ASP A 334 42.04 6.91 -25.50
CA ASP A 334 42.77 5.72 -25.03
C ASP A 334 43.51 5.93 -23.70
N LYS A 335 44.07 7.13 -23.48
CA LYS A 335 44.67 7.50 -22.20
C LYS A 335 43.66 7.44 -21.06
N ASP A 336 42.44 7.95 -21.30
CA ASP A 336 41.36 7.96 -20.33
C ASP A 336 40.77 6.56 -20.13
N ILE A 337 40.77 5.67 -21.13
CA ILE A 337 40.44 4.26 -20.90
C ILE A 337 41.46 3.62 -19.96
N ALA A 338 42.75 3.79 -20.25
CA ALA A 338 43.84 3.25 -19.44
C ALA A 338 43.79 3.71 -17.98
N THR A 339 43.35 4.96 -17.74
CA THR A 339 43.28 5.53 -16.39
C THR A 339 41.89 5.44 -15.77
N LEU A 340 40.86 6.01 -16.41
CA LEU A 340 39.52 6.16 -15.84
C LEU A 340 38.79 4.82 -15.74
N LEU A 341 38.72 4.02 -16.82
CA LEU A 341 38.02 2.74 -16.73
C LEU A 341 38.75 1.76 -15.80
N THR A 342 40.08 1.80 -15.77
CA THR A 342 40.87 1.05 -14.78
C THR A 342 40.59 1.48 -13.34
N VAL A 343 40.58 2.79 -13.05
CA VAL A 343 40.24 3.31 -11.71
C VAL A 343 38.79 3.00 -11.36
N TYR A 344 37.86 3.04 -12.32
CA TYR A 344 36.46 2.70 -12.10
C TYR A 344 36.27 1.22 -11.73
N THR A 345 36.92 0.30 -12.45
CA THR A 345 36.94 -1.13 -12.07
C THR A 345 37.56 -1.33 -10.69
N GLN A 346 38.65 -0.61 -10.37
CA GLN A 346 39.26 -0.65 -9.02
C GLN A 346 38.37 -0.05 -7.92
N ALA A 347 37.50 0.90 -8.26
CA ALA A 347 36.54 1.49 -7.34
C ALA A 347 35.40 0.54 -6.94
N GLN A 348 35.37 -0.68 -7.49
CA GLN A 348 34.39 -1.74 -7.20
C GLN A 348 32.95 -1.36 -7.61
N LEU A 349 32.82 -0.64 -8.73
CA LEU A 349 31.53 -0.16 -9.24
C LEU A 349 31.01 -0.95 -10.47
N ILE A 350 31.70 -2.03 -10.84
CA ILE A 350 31.20 -3.04 -11.79
C ILE A 350 30.38 -4.05 -10.99
N LEU A 351 29.08 -4.08 -11.27
CA LEU A 351 28.10 -4.82 -10.50
C LEU A 351 27.89 -6.24 -11.05
N ASP A 352 27.32 -7.10 -10.23
CA ASP A 352 26.92 -8.46 -10.62
C ASP A 352 25.47 -8.72 -10.16
N GLN A 353 24.56 -8.87 -11.11
CA GLN A 353 23.15 -9.12 -10.85
C GLN A 353 22.85 -10.58 -10.48
N GLY A 354 23.80 -11.51 -10.66
CA GLY A 354 23.53 -12.94 -10.49
C GLY A 354 22.42 -13.42 -11.44
N ARG A 355 21.50 -14.26 -10.96
CA ARG A 355 20.44 -14.88 -11.77
C ARG A 355 19.09 -14.19 -11.67
N GLU A 356 18.95 -13.15 -10.85
CA GLU A 356 17.69 -12.41 -10.75
C GLU A 356 17.46 -11.52 -11.98
N GLY A 357 16.20 -11.41 -12.41
CA GLY A 357 15.75 -10.48 -13.45
C GLY A 357 15.79 -9.00 -13.03
N ALA A 358 16.84 -8.57 -12.34
CA ALA A 358 16.99 -7.24 -11.75
C ALA A 358 17.73 -6.24 -12.67
N CYS A 359 17.93 -6.59 -13.94
CA CYS A 359 18.79 -5.84 -14.87
C CYS A 359 18.42 -4.35 -15.00
N THR A 360 17.16 -3.96 -14.88
CA THR A 360 16.75 -2.54 -14.90
C THR A 360 17.33 -1.74 -13.73
N GLY A 361 17.27 -2.29 -12.51
CA GLY A 361 17.86 -1.67 -11.33
C GLY A 361 19.38 -1.64 -11.39
N PHE A 362 20.00 -2.71 -11.88
CA PHE A 362 21.45 -2.80 -12.04
C PHE A 362 21.99 -1.89 -13.14
N GLY A 363 21.37 -1.88 -14.32
CA GLY A 363 21.74 -1.01 -15.43
C GLY A 363 21.63 0.47 -15.06
N LEU A 364 20.58 0.85 -14.34
CA LEU A 364 20.46 2.22 -13.84
C LEU A 364 21.49 2.51 -12.74
N ALA A 365 21.74 1.58 -11.81
CA ALA A 365 22.78 1.74 -10.79
C ALA A 365 24.16 1.96 -11.41
N CYS A 366 24.49 1.26 -12.50
CA CYS A 366 25.71 1.47 -13.28
C CYS A 366 25.84 2.94 -13.76
N VAL A 367 24.78 3.52 -14.32
CA VAL A 367 24.76 4.93 -14.75
C VAL A 367 24.91 5.86 -13.55
N VAL A 368 24.13 5.67 -12.49
CA VAL A 368 24.18 6.53 -11.29
C VAL A 368 25.57 6.51 -10.65
N ASN A 369 26.17 5.32 -10.51
CA ASN A 369 27.51 5.16 -9.95
C ASN A 369 28.57 5.86 -10.80
N TYR A 370 28.51 5.71 -12.13
CA TYR A 370 29.43 6.38 -13.04
C TYR A 370 29.35 7.91 -12.91
N LEU A 371 28.13 8.46 -12.88
CA LEU A 371 27.91 9.90 -12.70
C LEU A 371 28.40 10.40 -11.33
N ARG A 372 28.15 9.65 -10.26
CA ARG A 372 28.62 10.00 -8.90
C ARG A 372 30.13 9.96 -8.80
N TRP A 373 30.75 8.94 -9.38
CA TRP A 373 32.20 8.77 -9.42
C TRP A 373 32.87 9.91 -10.19
N ARG A 374 32.32 10.29 -11.35
CA ARG A 374 32.76 11.46 -12.12
C ARG A 374 32.61 12.75 -11.33
N LYS A 375 31.45 12.99 -10.70
CA LYS A 375 31.20 14.17 -9.86
C LYS A 375 32.14 14.26 -8.66
N ALA A 376 32.55 13.13 -8.10
CA ALA A 376 33.47 13.06 -6.97
C ALA A 376 34.95 13.21 -7.35
N GLY A 377 35.28 13.42 -8.64
CA GLY A 377 36.65 13.56 -9.10
C GLY A 377 37.41 12.24 -9.22
N PHE A 378 36.72 11.17 -9.64
CA PHE A 378 37.31 9.87 -9.97
C PHE A 378 38.06 9.18 -8.81
N PRO A 379 37.46 9.04 -7.62
CA PRO A 379 38.12 8.41 -6.49
C PRO A 379 38.41 6.92 -6.75
N LYS A 380 39.48 6.38 -6.14
CA LYS A 380 39.84 4.96 -6.22
C LYS A 380 38.87 4.02 -5.50
N LYS A 381 37.97 4.57 -4.68
CA LYS A 381 36.94 3.83 -3.96
C LYS A 381 35.73 4.74 -3.80
N LEU A 382 34.54 4.21 -4.08
CA LEU A 382 33.28 4.89 -3.85
C LEU A 382 32.21 3.83 -3.55
N ASP A 383 31.39 4.06 -2.54
CA ASP A 383 30.30 3.14 -2.24
C ASP A 383 29.23 3.21 -3.33
N SER A 384 28.82 2.05 -3.84
CA SER A 384 27.75 1.92 -4.84
C SER A 384 26.40 2.39 -4.29
N VAL A 385 25.53 2.88 -5.18
CA VAL A 385 24.10 2.99 -4.89
C VAL A 385 23.45 1.60 -4.88
N SER A 386 22.27 1.48 -4.25
CA SER A 386 21.52 0.22 -4.19
C SER A 386 20.80 -0.09 -5.51
N PRO A 387 21.20 -1.14 -6.26
CA PRO A 387 20.42 -1.63 -7.40
C PRO A 387 19.12 -2.30 -6.94
N ARG A 388 19.08 -2.83 -5.72
CA ARG A 388 17.87 -3.42 -5.11
C ARG A 388 16.76 -2.37 -4.95
N MET A 389 17.10 -1.18 -4.45
CA MET A 389 16.14 -0.07 -4.33
C MET A 389 15.60 0.33 -5.70
N LEU A 390 16.48 0.52 -6.69
CA LEU A 390 16.09 0.91 -8.05
C LEU A 390 15.22 -0.15 -8.72
N TYR A 391 15.54 -1.43 -8.57
CA TYR A 391 14.75 -2.52 -9.13
C TYR A 391 13.36 -2.64 -8.47
N ASN A 392 13.30 -2.56 -7.14
CA ASN A 392 12.01 -2.61 -6.42
C ASN A 392 11.10 -1.43 -6.80
N PHE A 393 11.65 -0.22 -6.96
CA PHE A 393 10.87 0.90 -7.46
C PHE A 393 10.55 0.80 -8.95
N ALA A 394 11.41 0.20 -9.77
CA ALA A 394 11.12 -0.01 -11.19
C ALA A 394 9.82 -0.82 -11.36
N ARG A 395 9.78 -2.01 -10.75
CA ARG A 395 8.59 -2.86 -10.73
C ARG A 395 7.36 -2.11 -10.24
N ARG A 396 7.51 -1.33 -9.17
CA ARG A 396 6.42 -0.57 -8.58
C ARG A 396 5.82 0.49 -9.51
N TYR A 397 6.68 1.23 -10.23
CA TYR A 397 6.22 2.26 -11.16
C TYR A 397 5.75 1.68 -12.51
N ASP A 398 5.98 0.39 -12.74
CA ASP A 398 5.50 -0.38 -13.88
C ASP A 398 4.20 -1.15 -13.58
N GLU A 399 4.01 -1.65 -12.36
CA GLU A 399 2.82 -2.37 -11.89
C GLU A 399 1.62 -1.40 -11.87
N TYR A 400 0.76 -1.47 -12.89
CA TYR A 400 -0.58 -0.87 -12.82
C TYR A 400 -1.46 -1.69 -11.86
N ALA A 401 -2.37 -1.01 -11.15
CA ALA A 401 -3.35 -1.68 -10.30
C ALA A 401 -4.17 -2.70 -11.11
N GLY A 402 -3.90 -4.00 -10.91
CA GLY A 402 -4.61 -5.11 -11.55
C GLY A 402 -3.81 -5.95 -12.54
N GLU A 403 -2.53 -5.66 -12.80
CA GLU A 403 -1.72 -6.40 -13.78
C GLU A 403 -0.49 -7.06 -13.12
N ASP A 404 -0.39 -8.39 -13.21
CA ASP A 404 0.79 -9.16 -12.81
C ASP A 404 1.82 -9.11 -13.96
N TYR A 405 2.68 -8.10 -13.98
CA TYR A 405 3.79 -8.01 -14.93
C TYR A 405 5.00 -8.82 -14.46
N ASP A 406 5.43 -9.79 -15.27
CA ASP A 406 6.73 -10.45 -15.14
C ASP A 406 7.82 -9.63 -15.85
N GLY A 407 8.24 -8.51 -15.25
CA GLY A 407 9.31 -7.66 -15.77
C GLY A 407 9.35 -6.25 -15.18
N SER A 408 10.35 -5.46 -15.59
CA SER A 408 10.38 -4.01 -15.31
C SER A 408 11.00 -3.26 -16.48
N SER A 409 10.74 -1.96 -16.58
CA SER A 409 11.07 -1.08 -17.68
C SER A 409 12.14 -0.04 -17.29
N CYS A 410 12.78 0.56 -18.29
CA CYS A 410 13.74 1.63 -18.04
C CYS A 410 13.04 2.86 -17.45
N ARG A 411 11.85 3.21 -17.95
CA ARG A 411 11.07 4.34 -17.44
C ARG A 411 10.63 4.11 -16.00
N GLY A 412 10.20 2.90 -15.64
CA GLY A 412 9.83 2.55 -14.26
C GLY A 412 10.97 2.85 -13.28
N ALA A 413 12.18 2.38 -13.62
CA ALA A 413 13.38 2.62 -12.80
C ALA A 413 13.70 4.13 -12.67
N LEU A 414 13.61 4.89 -13.76
CA LEU A 414 13.84 6.33 -13.76
C LEU A 414 12.80 7.10 -12.95
N LYS A 415 11.51 6.71 -13.02
CA LYS A 415 10.45 7.27 -12.17
C LYS A 415 10.72 7.01 -10.69
N GLY A 416 11.16 5.80 -10.35
CA GLY A 416 11.62 5.46 -9.01
C GLY A 416 12.70 6.42 -8.51
N TRP A 417 13.74 6.62 -9.31
CA TRP A 417 14.82 7.54 -8.97
C TRP A 417 14.36 9.01 -8.90
N PHE A 418 13.45 9.43 -9.79
CA PHE A 418 12.88 10.77 -9.84
C PHE A 418 12.09 11.15 -8.57
N HIS A 419 11.30 10.21 -8.03
CA HIS A 419 10.45 10.46 -6.86
C HIS A 419 11.13 10.18 -5.52
N HIS A 420 12.18 9.36 -5.48
CA HIS A 420 12.78 8.91 -4.21
C HIS A 420 14.27 9.22 -4.03
N GLY A 421 14.97 9.59 -5.10
CA GLY A 421 16.43 9.46 -5.09
C GLY A 421 16.85 7.99 -5.01
N VAL A 422 18.10 7.72 -4.60
CA VAL A 422 18.59 6.36 -4.39
C VAL A 422 19.57 6.29 -3.22
N CYS A 423 19.38 5.33 -2.33
CA CYS A 423 20.25 5.10 -1.17
C CYS A 423 21.53 4.34 -1.56
N LEU A 424 22.47 4.24 -0.63
CA LEU A 424 23.68 3.45 -0.83
C LEU A 424 23.39 1.95 -0.70
N GLU A 425 24.25 1.13 -1.29
CA GLU A 425 24.17 -0.34 -1.19
C GLU A 425 24.15 -0.84 0.25
N SER A 426 24.83 -0.15 1.17
CA SER A 426 24.81 -0.47 2.59
C SER A 426 23.43 -0.31 3.23
N ASP A 427 22.61 0.63 2.73
CA ASP A 427 21.27 0.89 3.26
C ASP A 427 20.25 -0.13 2.77
N TRP A 428 20.42 -0.64 1.54
CA TRP A 428 19.54 -1.66 1.00
C TRP A 428 20.33 -2.65 0.14
N PRO A 429 20.97 -3.64 0.77
CA PRO A 429 21.90 -4.51 0.09
C PRO A 429 21.19 -5.43 -0.89
N TYR A 430 21.80 -5.64 -2.05
CA TYR A 430 21.45 -6.70 -2.95
C TYR A 430 22.05 -8.01 -2.47
N ARG A 431 21.16 -8.97 -2.23
CA ARG A 431 21.50 -10.38 -2.19
C ARG A 431 20.55 -11.09 -3.12
N GLU A 432 21.11 -11.91 -3.98
CA GLU A 432 20.37 -12.64 -5.00
C GLU A 432 19.20 -13.39 -4.35
N GLN A 433 17.98 -13.10 -4.80
CA GLN A 433 16.77 -13.82 -4.39
C GLN A 433 16.45 -13.78 -2.87
N GLU A 434 17.10 -12.89 -2.11
CA GLU A 434 16.72 -12.52 -0.73
C GLU A 434 15.98 -11.18 -0.73
N ASN A 435 14.76 -11.17 -0.18
CA ASN A 435 13.98 -9.94 0.00
C ASN A 435 14.27 -9.34 1.40
N ILE A 436 15.41 -8.68 1.54
CA ILE A 436 15.79 -8.00 2.79
C ILE A 436 15.20 -6.58 2.79
N PRO A 437 14.54 -6.14 3.87
CA PRO A 437 14.07 -4.76 4.00
C PRO A 437 15.26 -3.78 4.14
N PRO A 438 15.11 -2.51 3.72
CA PRO A 438 16.15 -1.51 3.90
C PRO A 438 16.43 -1.22 5.37
N GLN A 439 17.59 -0.64 5.64
CA GLN A 439 17.93 -0.08 6.94
C GLN A 439 17.06 1.16 7.23
N TYR A 440 16.78 1.37 8.51
CA TYR A 440 16.01 2.52 8.95
C TYR A 440 16.67 3.85 8.51
N GLY A 441 15.86 4.78 8.00
CA GLY A 441 16.31 6.07 7.46
C GLY A 441 16.87 6.01 6.03
N TYR A 442 16.75 4.88 5.31
CA TYR A 442 17.22 4.78 3.92
C TYR A 442 16.60 5.84 3.01
N ALA A 443 15.32 6.17 3.21
CA ALA A 443 14.60 7.16 2.41
C ALA A 443 15.20 8.57 2.55
N GLU A 444 15.56 8.98 3.78
CA GLU A 444 16.25 10.26 4.03
C GLU A 444 17.66 10.28 3.45
N ARG A 445 18.34 9.14 3.40
CA ARG A 445 19.66 9.05 2.77
C ARG A 445 19.56 9.01 1.25
N ALA A 446 18.50 8.44 0.70
CA ALA A 446 18.26 8.35 -0.73
C ALA A 446 18.13 9.72 -1.40
N VAL A 447 17.55 10.70 -0.70
CA VAL A 447 17.43 12.08 -1.23
C VAL A 447 18.77 12.79 -1.39
N ASN A 448 19.89 12.21 -0.96
CA ASN A 448 21.22 12.76 -1.24
C ASN A 448 21.74 12.39 -2.64
N THR A 449 21.11 11.41 -3.30
CA THR A 449 21.43 11.01 -4.68
C THR A 449 20.18 11.15 -5.55
N THR A 450 19.93 12.37 -6.02
CA THR A 450 18.72 12.71 -6.76
C THR A 450 18.93 12.70 -8.26
N LEU A 451 17.86 12.42 -8.99
CA LEU A 451 17.78 12.64 -10.43
C LEU A 451 17.46 14.11 -10.68
N GLY A 452 18.27 14.80 -11.48
CA GLY A 452 18.04 16.19 -11.85
C GLY A 452 17.13 16.30 -13.07
N VAL A 453 17.59 15.76 -14.20
CA VAL A 453 16.83 15.72 -15.45
C VAL A 453 17.04 14.38 -16.13
N TYR A 454 16.03 13.93 -16.86
CA TYR A 454 16.11 12.76 -17.73
C TYR A 454 15.38 13.04 -19.04
N TYR A 455 15.95 12.54 -20.14
CA TYR A 455 15.43 12.71 -21.49
C TYR A 455 15.50 11.40 -22.25
N ARG A 456 14.50 11.13 -23.08
CA ARG A 456 14.47 9.99 -23.99
C ARG A 456 15.26 10.33 -25.24
N ILE A 457 16.13 9.42 -25.67
CA ILE A 457 16.88 9.55 -26.93
C ILE A 457 16.20 8.68 -27.98
N ASP A 458 16.12 9.16 -29.22
CA ASP A 458 15.72 8.30 -30.33
C ASP A 458 16.81 7.23 -30.57
N ILE A 459 16.46 5.97 -30.38
CA ILE A 459 17.37 4.83 -30.52
C ILE A 459 17.96 4.68 -31.93
N LYS A 460 17.35 5.32 -32.95
CA LYS A 460 17.87 5.33 -34.34
C LYS A 460 18.94 6.39 -34.56
N ASN A 461 19.01 7.42 -33.70
CA ASN A 461 19.94 8.52 -33.83
C ASN A 461 21.22 8.23 -33.03
N ILE A 462 22.13 7.46 -33.63
CA ILE A 462 23.43 7.13 -33.03
C ILE A 462 24.21 8.37 -32.58
N THR A 463 24.20 9.43 -33.39
CA THR A 463 24.91 10.68 -33.08
C THR A 463 24.38 11.34 -31.80
N ASP A 464 23.06 11.31 -31.56
CA ASP A 464 22.47 11.89 -30.35
C ASP A 464 22.89 11.10 -29.11
N MET A 465 22.96 9.77 -29.23
CA MET A 465 23.47 8.91 -28.16
C MET A 465 24.95 9.15 -27.87
N GLN A 466 25.79 9.30 -28.90
CA GLN A 466 27.20 9.62 -28.75
C GLN A 466 27.39 10.99 -28.07
N ALA A 467 26.62 12.00 -28.48
CA ALA A 467 26.64 13.31 -27.85
C ALA A 467 26.22 13.25 -26.38
N ALA A 468 25.15 12.51 -26.07
CA ALA A 468 24.71 12.29 -24.69
C ALA A 468 25.80 11.61 -23.83
N ILE A 469 26.46 10.58 -24.37
CA ILE A 469 27.56 9.89 -23.69
C ILE A 469 28.74 10.83 -23.48
N HIS A 470 29.11 11.64 -24.47
CA HIS A 470 30.22 12.59 -24.36
C HIS A 470 29.95 13.65 -23.28
N ASP A 471 28.77 14.27 -23.30
CA ASP A 471 28.45 15.39 -22.41
C ASP A 471 28.16 14.89 -20.98
N VAL A 472 27.34 13.86 -20.86
CA VAL A 472 26.84 13.36 -19.57
C VAL A 472 27.69 12.22 -19.01
N GLY A 473 28.46 11.53 -19.84
CA GLY A 473 29.41 10.48 -19.45
C GLY A 473 28.84 9.07 -19.53
N ALA A 474 27.53 8.92 -19.29
CA ALA A 474 26.86 7.63 -19.42
C ALA A 474 25.38 7.82 -19.79
N ILE A 475 24.82 6.84 -20.51
CA ILE A 475 23.39 6.76 -20.79
C ILE A 475 22.84 5.39 -20.37
N TYR A 476 21.57 5.37 -19.98
CA TYR A 476 20.85 4.18 -19.53
C TYR A 476 20.04 3.62 -20.71
N VAL A 477 20.24 2.35 -21.02
CA VAL A 477 19.66 1.74 -22.22
C VAL A 477 19.12 0.34 -21.95
N SER A 478 18.29 -0.15 -22.86
CA SER A 478 17.89 -1.56 -22.92
C SER A 478 17.86 -2.08 -24.36
N ALA A 479 18.15 -3.36 -24.52
CA ALA A 479 18.15 -4.07 -25.81
C ALA A 479 17.82 -5.56 -25.62
N PHE A 480 17.35 -6.23 -26.67
CA PHE A 480 17.28 -7.69 -26.70
C PHE A 480 18.68 -8.28 -26.83
N THR A 481 19.02 -9.22 -25.96
CA THR A 481 20.30 -9.94 -26.02
C THR A 481 20.24 -11.15 -26.93
N HIS A 482 21.40 -11.64 -27.36
CA HIS A 482 21.57 -12.82 -28.22
C HIS A 482 22.82 -13.60 -27.81
N GLU A 483 23.07 -14.75 -28.43
CA GLU A 483 24.18 -15.68 -28.12
C GLU A 483 25.58 -15.01 -28.06
N GLY A 484 25.78 -13.94 -28.84
CA GLY A 484 27.02 -13.15 -28.85
C GLY A 484 27.37 -12.57 -27.47
N TRP A 485 26.37 -12.23 -26.66
CA TRP A 485 26.56 -11.69 -25.31
C TRP A 485 27.16 -12.73 -24.33
N GLN A 486 26.90 -14.02 -24.58
CA GLN A 486 27.42 -15.11 -23.76
C GLN A 486 28.80 -15.61 -24.20
N THR A 487 29.22 -15.24 -25.41
CA THR A 487 30.48 -15.70 -26.01
C THR A 487 31.58 -14.63 -26.00
N VAL A 488 31.33 -13.48 -25.35
CA VAL A 488 32.33 -12.43 -25.18
C VAL A 488 33.51 -12.98 -24.37
N PRO A 489 34.76 -12.86 -24.87
CA PRO A 489 35.94 -13.35 -24.17
C PRO A 489 36.08 -12.75 -22.76
N THR A 490 36.38 -13.60 -21.78
CA THR A 490 36.54 -13.19 -20.39
C THR A 490 37.96 -12.74 -20.10
N ALA A 491 38.12 -11.50 -19.61
CA ALA A 491 39.39 -10.93 -19.22
C ALA A 491 39.24 -10.13 -17.92
N LYS A 492 39.84 -10.62 -16.83
CA LYS A 492 39.83 -9.95 -15.50
C LYS A 492 40.52 -8.59 -15.48
N LYS A 493 41.33 -8.29 -16.49
CA LYS A 493 42.08 -7.02 -16.55
C LYS A 493 41.15 -5.92 -17.04
N ALA A 494 41.28 -4.74 -16.44
CA ALA A 494 40.60 -3.54 -16.91
C ALA A 494 41.08 -3.18 -18.33
N PRO A 495 40.23 -2.52 -19.14
CA PRO A 495 40.60 -2.11 -20.48
C PRO A 495 41.71 -1.07 -20.43
N THR A 496 42.66 -1.19 -21.36
CA THR A 496 43.83 -0.30 -21.44
C THR A 496 43.76 0.66 -22.61
N ASN A 497 42.94 0.36 -23.62
CA ASN A 497 42.64 1.16 -24.80
C ASN A 497 41.39 0.59 -25.49
N HIS A 498 40.91 1.23 -26.56
CA HIS A 498 39.76 0.71 -27.31
C HIS A 498 40.00 -0.68 -27.92
N ASP A 499 41.21 -0.97 -28.38
CA ASP A 499 41.54 -2.25 -29.03
C ASP A 499 41.50 -3.44 -28.07
N SER A 500 41.57 -3.18 -26.75
CA SER A 500 41.43 -4.19 -25.70
C SER A 500 39.99 -4.61 -25.44
N LEU A 501 39.00 -3.89 -25.98
CA LEU A 501 37.58 -4.20 -25.79
C LEU A 501 37.10 -5.14 -26.89
N ALA A 502 36.57 -6.30 -26.49
CA ALA A 502 35.98 -7.24 -27.43
C ALA A 502 34.64 -6.71 -27.99
N VAL A 503 34.44 -6.83 -29.29
CA VAL A 503 33.15 -6.55 -29.95
C VAL A 503 32.23 -7.75 -29.76
N ILE A 504 30.99 -7.51 -29.33
CA ILE A 504 29.96 -8.53 -29.18
C ILE A 504 29.62 -9.09 -30.58
N ALA A 505 29.74 -10.40 -30.75
CA ALA A 505 29.54 -11.05 -32.04
C ALA A 505 28.06 -11.02 -32.47
N PHE A 506 27.73 -10.17 -33.43
CA PHE A 506 26.38 -10.02 -33.97
C PHE A 506 26.23 -10.74 -35.31
N ASN A 507 25.19 -11.58 -35.43
CA ASN A 507 24.94 -12.41 -36.62
C ASN A 507 24.02 -11.74 -37.66
N GLY A 508 23.66 -10.46 -37.46
CA GLY A 508 22.78 -9.72 -38.37
C GLY A 508 21.28 -9.99 -38.19
N LYS A 509 20.85 -10.81 -37.22
CA LYS A 509 19.43 -11.19 -37.04
C LYS A 509 18.83 -10.53 -35.79
N PRO A 510 17.63 -9.95 -35.89
CA PRO A 510 16.94 -9.39 -34.74
C PRO A 510 16.50 -10.48 -33.77
N THR A 511 16.60 -10.18 -32.48
CA THR A 511 16.08 -11.01 -31.39
C THR A 511 14.88 -10.32 -30.75
N LYS A 512 13.92 -11.09 -30.23
CA LYS A 512 12.68 -10.58 -29.61
C LYS A 512 12.46 -11.10 -28.18
N THR A 513 13.50 -11.68 -27.58
CA THR A 513 13.47 -12.35 -26.28
C THR A 513 14.75 -12.00 -25.51
N GLY A 514 14.71 -12.05 -24.18
CA GLY A 514 15.91 -11.79 -23.36
C GLY A 514 16.26 -10.30 -23.29
N GLY A 515 15.27 -9.47 -22.93
CA GLY A 515 15.47 -8.04 -22.75
C GLY A 515 16.41 -7.75 -21.57
N HIS A 516 17.44 -6.94 -21.81
CA HIS A 516 18.47 -6.59 -20.84
C HIS A 516 18.66 -5.08 -20.78
N ALA A 517 18.89 -4.55 -19.58
CA ALA A 517 19.15 -3.14 -19.35
C ALA A 517 20.57 -2.94 -18.79
N PHE A 518 21.28 -1.94 -19.31
CA PHE A 518 22.71 -1.71 -19.04
C PHE A 518 23.08 -0.24 -19.28
N ALA A 519 24.36 0.09 -19.04
CA ALA A 519 24.89 1.43 -19.26
C ALA A 519 25.80 1.47 -20.49
N LEU A 520 25.71 2.55 -21.27
CA LEU A 520 26.71 2.89 -22.29
C LEU A 520 27.55 4.05 -21.77
N VAL A 521 28.88 3.89 -21.78
CA VAL A 521 29.84 4.83 -21.15
C VAL A 521 30.87 5.39 -22.12
N GLY A 522 30.78 5.01 -23.40
CA GLY A 522 31.71 5.44 -24.44
C GLY A 522 31.28 4.98 -25.82
N PHE A 523 32.06 5.36 -26.83
CA PHE A 523 31.87 4.98 -28.22
C PHE A 523 33.18 5.03 -29.01
N ASN A 524 33.23 4.31 -30.13
CA ASN A 524 34.30 4.36 -31.12
C ASN A 524 33.74 4.16 -32.53
N ARG A 525 34.61 3.84 -33.50
CA ARG A 525 34.19 3.58 -34.89
C ARG A 525 33.33 2.32 -35.03
N ASP A 526 33.51 1.34 -34.16
CA ASP A 526 32.84 0.04 -34.26
C ASP A 526 31.49 0.00 -33.53
N GLY A 527 31.35 0.76 -32.44
CA GLY A 527 30.13 0.77 -31.65
C GLY A 527 30.21 1.53 -30.33
N PHE A 528 29.27 1.22 -29.44
CA PHE A 528 29.20 1.76 -28.08
C PHE A 528 29.96 0.89 -27.08
N ILE A 529 30.62 1.51 -26.10
CA ILE A 529 31.23 0.80 -24.96
C ILE A 529 30.14 0.52 -23.93
N VAL A 530 29.84 -0.76 -23.74
CA VAL A 530 28.89 -1.27 -22.75
C VAL A 530 29.59 -1.45 -21.41
N GLN A 531 29.00 -0.93 -20.34
CA GLN A 531 29.25 -1.40 -18.97
C GLN A 531 28.12 -2.34 -18.58
N ASN A 532 28.44 -3.63 -18.44
CA ASN A 532 27.47 -4.65 -18.08
C ASN A 532 27.39 -4.85 -16.55
N SER A 533 26.41 -5.63 -16.10
CA SER A 533 26.16 -5.98 -14.70
C SER A 533 26.32 -7.49 -14.44
N TRP A 534 27.24 -8.16 -15.14
CA TRP A 534 27.54 -9.60 -15.00
C TRP A 534 28.94 -9.83 -14.40
N GLY A 535 29.37 -8.91 -13.53
CA GLY A 535 30.65 -8.97 -12.86
C GLY A 535 31.84 -8.56 -13.72
N THR A 536 33.02 -8.47 -13.08
CA THR A 536 34.27 -8.02 -13.71
C THR A 536 34.89 -9.03 -14.66
N GLU A 537 34.39 -10.26 -14.68
CA GLU A 537 34.92 -11.33 -15.54
C GLU A 537 34.32 -11.30 -16.94
N TRP A 538 33.14 -10.68 -17.11
CA TRP A 538 32.51 -10.54 -18.41
C TRP A 538 33.22 -9.47 -19.25
N GLY A 539 33.57 -9.81 -20.49
CA GLY A 539 34.34 -8.93 -21.35
C GLY A 539 35.70 -8.57 -20.76
N CYS A 540 36.13 -7.31 -20.95
CA CYS A 540 37.34 -6.77 -20.37
C CYS A 540 37.00 -5.94 -19.14
N GLY A 541 37.12 -6.53 -17.94
CA GLY A 541 36.83 -5.85 -16.68
C GLY A 541 35.37 -5.42 -16.49
N GLY A 542 34.42 -6.09 -17.16
CA GLY A 542 32.99 -5.72 -17.19
C GLY A 542 32.55 -4.95 -18.44
N PHE A 543 33.47 -4.70 -19.38
CA PHE A 543 33.21 -3.88 -20.57
C PHE A 543 33.34 -4.65 -21.89
N ALA A 544 32.53 -4.28 -22.88
CA ALA A 544 32.60 -4.78 -24.25
C ALA A 544 32.10 -3.71 -25.24
N VAL A 545 32.24 -3.96 -26.55
CA VAL A 545 31.70 -3.08 -27.60
C VAL A 545 30.44 -3.68 -28.21
N LEU A 546 29.34 -2.94 -28.14
CA LEU A 546 28.10 -3.24 -28.86
C LEU A 546 28.10 -2.51 -30.20
N SER A 547 28.15 -3.26 -31.31
CA SER A 547 28.23 -2.64 -32.64
C SER A 547 26.99 -1.79 -32.97
N TYR A 548 27.14 -0.76 -33.80
CA TYR A 548 25.99 0.07 -34.21
C TYR A 548 24.92 -0.72 -34.95
N ALA A 549 25.31 -1.71 -35.76
CA ALA A 549 24.37 -2.57 -36.47
C ALA A 549 23.54 -3.43 -35.50
N ASP A 550 24.17 -3.95 -34.46
CA ASP A 550 23.49 -4.71 -33.39
C ASP A 550 22.50 -3.81 -32.64
N TRP A 551 22.96 -2.64 -32.19
CA TRP A 551 22.12 -1.66 -31.51
C TRP A 551 20.88 -1.28 -32.34
N LEU A 552 21.06 -0.87 -33.60
CA LEU A 552 19.93 -0.48 -34.46
C LEU A 552 18.93 -1.61 -34.70
N THR A 553 19.37 -2.86 -34.56
CA THR A 553 18.52 -4.04 -34.76
C THR A 553 17.77 -4.43 -33.48
N ASN A 554 18.42 -4.37 -32.32
CA ASN A 554 17.94 -4.98 -31.08
C ASN A 554 17.59 -3.97 -29.97
N ALA A 555 17.83 -2.67 -30.16
CA ALA A 555 17.54 -1.64 -29.15
C ALA A 555 16.05 -1.56 -28.80
N MET A 556 15.77 -1.38 -27.52
CA MET A 556 14.43 -1.17 -26.98
C MET A 556 14.26 0.29 -26.56
N ASP A 557 15.12 0.79 -25.67
CA ASP A 557 15.02 2.13 -25.09
C ASP A 557 16.40 2.77 -24.83
N ALA A 558 16.46 4.10 -24.88
CA ALA A 558 17.63 4.89 -24.53
C ALA A 558 17.26 6.17 -23.79
N TRP A 559 17.93 6.41 -22.67
CA TRP A 559 17.68 7.51 -21.76
C TRP A 559 18.99 8.14 -21.30
N VAL A 560 19.06 9.48 -21.35
CA VAL A 560 20.13 10.24 -20.70
C VAL A 560 19.60 10.85 -19.42
N ALA A 561 20.38 10.75 -18.34
CA ALA A 561 20.04 11.26 -17.03
C ALA A 561 21.21 12.01 -16.42
N ALA A 562 20.94 13.12 -15.73
CA ALA A 562 21.95 13.90 -15.01
C ALA A 562 21.62 13.96 -13.51
N LEU A 563 22.65 13.95 -12.65
CA LEU A 563 22.48 14.06 -11.21
C LEU A 563 21.87 15.42 -10.83
N GLY A 564 20.91 15.37 -9.90
CA GLY A 564 20.32 16.54 -9.28
C GLY A 564 21.18 17.12 -8.16
N VAL A 565 20.67 18.21 -7.58
CA VAL A 565 21.24 18.79 -6.36
C VAL A 565 20.85 17.88 -5.18
N PRO A 566 21.80 17.43 -4.33
CA PRO A 566 21.47 16.66 -3.13
C PRO A 566 20.41 17.38 -2.27
N GLY A 567 19.41 16.64 -1.80
CA GLY A 567 18.27 17.15 -1.05
C GLY A 567 17.13 17.72 -1.91
N VAL A 568 17.38 17.99 -3.19
CA VAL A 568 16.36 18.45 -4.16
C VAL A 568 15.89 17.23 -4.95
N VAL A 569 14.74 16.67 -4.58
CA VAL A 569 14.10 15.57 -5.32
C VAL A 569 13.01 16.18 -6.20
N PRO A 570 13.22 16.34 -7.52
CA PRO A 570 12.26 17.02 -8.38
C PRO A 570 10.89 16.35 -8.37
N GLY A 571 10.81 15.03 -8.21
CA GLY A 571 9.54 14.34 -8.03
C GLY A 571 8.81 14.75 -6.76
N GLN A 572 9.52 14.97 -5.64
CA GLN A 572 8.91 15.46 -4.39
C GLN A 572 8.56 16.94 -4.47
N LEU A 573 9.32 17.75 -5.21
CA LEU A 573 9.05 19.18 -5.42
C LEU A 573 7.92 19.44 -6.41
N ALA A 574 7.82 18.63 -7.48
CA ALA A 574 6.70 18.64 -8.41
C ALA A 574 5.40 18.21 -7.72
N THR A 575 5.52 17.32 -6.73
CA THR A 575 4.44 16.96 -5.82
C THR A 575 4.42 17.78 -4.52
N GLY A 576 5.20 18.88 -4.46
CA GLY A 576 5.20 20.01 -3.50
C GLY A 576 5.68 19.82 -2.05
N SER A 577 6.54 18.85 -1.73
CA SER A 577 7.04 18.62 -0.35
C SER A 577 7.62 19.88 0.34
N PRO A 578 7.42 20.06 1.66
CA PRO A 578 7.60 21.36 2.34
C PRO A 578 9.06 21.75 2.62
N ALA A 579 10.04 20.86 2.43
CA ALA A 579 11.35 20.98 3.06
C ALA A 579 12.28 22.07 2.48
N LEU A 580 11.95 22.71 1.36
CA LEU A 580 12.86 23.66 0.68
C LEU A 580 12.19 24.90 0.05
N ALA A 581 10.95 25.24 0.42
CA ALA A 581 10.30 26.43 -0.15
C ALA A 581 10.90 27.74 0.39
N THR A 582 11.73 28.42 -0.41
CA THR A 582 12.13 29.81 -0.16
C THR A 582 10.91 30.75 -0.25
N PRO A 583 10.78 31.78 0.62
CA PRO A 583 9.61 32.67 0.67
C PRO A 583 9.36 33.52 -0.59
N ALA A 584 10.30 33.56 -1.53
CA ALA A 584 10.36 34.58 -2.59
C ALA A 584 9.54 34.25 -3.86
N ALA A 585 8.84 33.12 -3.94
CA ALA A 585 8.05 32.73 -5.11
C ALA A 585 6.52 32.73 -4.87
N ALA A 586 6.05 33.37 -3.80
CA ALA A 586 4.62 33.48 -3.46
C ALA A 586 3.93 34.60 -4.26
N GLY A 587 3.93 34.48 -5.59
CA GLY A 587 3.07 35.27 -6.47
C GLY A 587 1.78 34.51 -6.74
N ASN A 588 0.76 34.73 -5.91
CA ASN A 588 -0.65 34.36 -6.14
C ASN A 588 -1.06 32.87 -6.14
N HIS A 589 -0.21 31.95 -5.65
CA HIS A 589 -0.68 30.60 -5.28
C HIS A 589 -1.22 30.60 -3.84
N PRO A 590 -2.46 30.12 -3.58
CA PRO A 590 -2.97 29.96 -2.22
C PRO A 590 -2.06 28.99 -1.44
N GLN A 591 -1.96 29.12 -0.11
CA GLN A 591 -1.07 28.29 0.75
C GLN A 591 -1.57 26.84 0.90
N TRP A 592 -2.13 26.27 -0.16
CA TRP A 592 -2.64 24.92 -0.21
C TRP A 592 -1.55 23.90 0.07
N TRP A 593 -1.94 22.77 0.64
CA TRP A 593 -1.05 21.63 0.66
C TRP A 593 -0.71 21.17 -0.74
N ASP A 594 0.48 20.60 -0.83
CA ASP A 594 0.86 19.82 -1.97
C ASP A 594 0.08 18.50 -2.06
N GLU A 595 0.13 17.87 -3.23
CA GLU A 595 -0.59 16.64 -3.50
C GLU A 595 -0.09 15.47 -2.64
N THR A 596 1.21 15.39 -2.34
CA THR A 596 1.77 14.33 -1.51
C THR A 596 1.24 14.40 -0.08
N THR A 597 1.26 15.59 0.52
CA THR A 597 0.74 15.86 1.85
C THR A 597 -0.76 15.55 1.88
N ALA A 598 -1.54 15.94 0.88
CA ALA A 598 -2.95 15.59 0.81
C ALA A 598 -3.20 14.08 0.76
N TYR A 599 -2.45 13.32 -0.05
CA TYR A 599 -2.55 11.86 -0.03
C TYR A 599 -2.08 11.25 1.30
N GLN A 600 -1.10 11.87 1.99
CA GLN A 600 -0.64 11.37 3.30
C GLN A 600 -1.76 11.41 4.34
N HIS A 601 -2.63 12.41 4.19
CA HIS A 601 -3.82 12.60 4.99
C HIS A 601 -5.08 12.00 4.37
N SER A 602 -5.00 11.15 3.34
CA SER A 602 -6.20 10.59 2.66
C SER A 602 -6.18 9.06 2.54
N ILE A 603 -7.30 8.42 2.86
CA ILE A 603 -7.54 6.99 2.64
C ILE A 603 -8.47 6.84 1.44
N VAL A 604 -7.96 6.24 0.35
CA VAL A 604 -8.73 6.01 -0.88
C VAL A 604 -9.41 4.65 -0.83
N ILE A 605 -10.74 4.65 -0.86
CA ILE A 605 -11.61 3.48 -0.76
C ILE A 605 -12.14 3.15 -2.17
N GLY A 606 -11.94 1.90 -2.59
CA GLY A 606 -12.45 1.36 -3.83
C GLY A 606 -13.92 0.97 -3.73
N ASN A 607 -14.53 0.66 -4.87
CA ASN A 607 -15.95 0.32 -4.94
C ASN A 607 -16.29 -1.03 -4.29
N ASP A 608 -15.30 -1.83 -3.89
CA ASP A 608 -15.54 -3.04 -3.10
C ASP A 608 -15.32 -2.81 -1.59
N GLY A 609 -15.13 -1.56 -1.17
CA GLY A 609 -14.83 -1.18 0.21
C GLY A 609 -13.39 -1.51 0.65
N ARG A 610 -12.52 -2.04 -0.23
CA ARG A 610 -11.08 -2.16 0.07
C ARG A 610 -10.40 -0.82 -0.08
N VAL A 611 -9.22 -0.73 0.52
CA VAL A 611 -8.27 0.34 0.20
C VAL A 611 -7.82 0.13 -1.24
N ASP A 612 -8.11 1.09 -2.11
CA ASP A 612 -7.79 1.01 -3.54
C ASP A 612 -6.35 1.42 -3.82
N ARG A 613 -5.87 2.46 -3.13
CA ARG A 613 -4.49 2.95 -3.23
C ARG A 613 -3.92 3.20 -1.84
N TYR A 614 -2.74 2.64 -1.64
CA TYR A 614 -1.82 3.12 -0.62
C TYR A 614 -0.96 4.22 -1.25
N LEU A 615 -0.48 5.16 -0.44
CA LEU A 615 0.40 6.26 -0.85
C LEU A 615 1.44 5.84 -1.91
N THR A 616 1.27 6.34 -3.13
CA THR A 616 2.02 5.98 -4.37
C THR A 616 3.53 6.17 -4.29
N GLN A 617 4.02 6.80 -3.23
CA GLN A 617 5.44 7.06 -3.00
C GLN A 617 6.13 6.06 -2.05
N ASP A 618 5.45 5.21 -1.25
CA ASP A 618 6.20 4.20 -0.44
C ASP A 618 5.42 2.94 0.01
N GLU A 619 4.95 2.09 -0.91
CA GLU A 619 4.03 0.97 -0.61
C GLU A 619 4.59 -0.08 0.36
N MET A 620 5.92 -0.21 0.47
CA MET A 620 6.50 -1.11 1.45
C MET A 620 6.15 -0.66 2.88
N THR A 621 6.08 0.65 3.15
CA THR A 621 5.90 1.22 4.49
C THR A 621 4.42 1.52 4.83
N ARG A 622 3.53 1.55 3.84
CA ARG A 622 2.25 2.28 3.94
C ARG A 622 1.02 1.40 3.85
N THR A 623 0.89 0.50 4.81
CA THR A 623 -0.42 -0.08 5.16
C THR A 623 -1.37 1.01 5.68
N LEU A 624 -2.68 0.74 5.75
CA LEU A 624 -3.61 1.70 6.36
C LEU A 624 -3.18 2.06 7.79
N MET A 625 -2.55 1.14 8.52
CA MET A 625 -1.95 1.40 9.84
C MET A 625 -0.94 2.56 9.83
N TYR A 626 -0.18 2.73 8.75
CA TYR A 626 0.73 3.87 8.64
C TYR A 626 -0.03 5.20 8.58
N GLN A 627 -1.05 5.30 7.73
CA GLN A 627 -1.81 6.54 7.53
C GLN A 627 -2.74 6.85 8.70
N GLY A 628 -3.40 5.82 9.24
CA GLY A 628 -4.38 5.96 10.32
C GLY A 628 -3.77 5.95 11.73
N CYS A 629 -2.50 5.56 11.90
CA CYS A 629 -1.85 5.51 13.22
C CYS A 629 -0.45 6.14 13.24
N VAL A 630 0.49 5.69 12.40
CA VAL A 630 1.89 6.14 12.50
C VAL A 630 2.06 7.63 12.16
N LEU A 631 1.44 8.10 11.07
CA LEU A 631 1.52 9.52 10.68
C LEU A 631 0.87 10.46 11.71
N PRO A 632 -0.38 10.21 12.19
CA PRO A 632 -0.96 11.01 13.27
C PRO A 632 -0.12 10.98 14.55
N ASP A 633 0.37 9.80 14.97
CA ASP A 633 1.21 9.67 16.17
C ASP A 633 2.49 10.50 16.07
N ARG A 634 3.20 10.41 14.94
CA ARG A 634 4.39 11.24 14.66
C ARG A 634 4.04 12.72 14.76
N TRP A 635 2.95 13.16 14.12
CA TRP A 635 2.53 14.55 14.16
C TRP A 635 2.20 15.00 15.59
N PHE A 636 1.43 14.21 16.35
CA PHE A 636 1.07 14.52 17.73
C PHE A 636 2.27 14.64 18.67
N ARG A 637 3.35 13.87 18.44
CA ARG A 637 4.61 13.97 19.20
C ARG A 637 5.40 15.25 18.91
N LEU A 638 5.23 15.81 17.72
CA LEU A 638 5.83 17.09 17.33
C LEU A 638 5.01 18.29 17.82
N GLN A 639 3.74 18.09 18.17
CA GLN A 639 2.88 19.14 18.71
C GLN A 639 2.96 19.27 20.23
N HIS A 640 2.86 20.51 20.71
CA HIS A 640 2.84 20.83 22.14
C HIS A 640 1.46 20.77 22.79
N ALA A 641 0.38 20.69 22.01
CA ALA A 641 -0.98 20.61 22.52
C ALA A 641 -1.18 19.38 23.42
N GLU A 642 -1.80 19.54 24.59
CA GLU A 642 -2.10 18.44 25.51
C GLU A 642 -3.10 17.46 24.91
N THR A 643 -4.19 17.99 24.34
CA THR A 643 -5.20 17.22 23.62
C THR A 643 -4.73 16.92 22.21
N LYS A 644 -4.81 15.65 21.81
CA LYS A 644 -4.48 15.16 20.47
C LYS A 644 -5.78 14.99 19.69
N ARG A 645 -6.06 15.89 18.75
CA ARG A 645 -7.32 15.87 17.97
C ARG A 645 -7.10 15.24 16.61
N LEU A 646 -7.79 14.14 16.35
CA LEU A 646 -7.86 13.49 15.04
C LEU A 646 -9.24 13.79 14.43
N VAL A 647 -9.27 14.37 13.23
CA VAL A 647 -10.50 14.72 12.53
C VAL A 647 -10.64 13.83 11.30
N ILE A 648 -11.60 12.92 11.30
CA ILE A 648 -11.90 12.07 10.15
C ILE A 648 -12.96 12.78 9.29
N TYR A 649 -12.59 13.13 8.08
CA TYR A 649 -13.45 13.88 7.16
C TYR A 649 -13.90 12.96 6.02
N ALA A 650 -15.14 12.49 6.09
CA ALA A 650 -15.78 11.77 5.00
C ALA A 650 -16.43 12.77 4.05
N HIS A 651 -15.79 12.99 2.90
CA HIS A 651 -16.40 13.76 1.83
C HIS A 651 -17.67 13.06 1.33
N GLY A 652 -18.59 13.83 0.75
CA GLY A 652 -19.68 13.22 0.00
C GLY A 652 -19.09 12.34 -1.09
N GLY A 653 -19.56 11.09 -1.21
CA GLY A 653 -19.19 10.12 -2.26
C GLY A 653 -19.61 10.57 -3.68
N LEU A 654 -19.63 11.87 -3.92
CA LEU A 654 -20.10 12.58 -5.08
C LEU A 654 -18.93 13.09 -5.93
N ASN A 655 -17.72 13.24 -5.35
CA ASN A 655 -16.53 13.70 -6.06
C ASN A 655 -15.61 12.51 -6.38
N ASN A 656 -14.94 12.55 -7.53
CA ASN A 656 -13.86 11.61 -7.86
C ASN A 656 -12.61 11.83 -6.98
N GLU A 657 -11.64 10.92 -7.09
CA GLU A 657 -10.40 10.96 -6.32
C GLU A 657 -9.69 12.33 -6.45
N ALA A 658 -9.54 12.84 -7.68
CA ALA A 658 -8.85 14.10 -7.96
C ALA A 658 -9.53 15.31 -7.30
N GLY A 659 -10.86 15.39 -7.41
CA GLY A 659 -11.64 16.46 -6.78
C GLY A 659 -11.58 16.41 -5.25
N SER A 660 -11.59 15.21 -4.67
CA SER A 660 -11.47 15.04 -3.21
C SER A 660 -10.07 15.38 -2.69
N ILE A 661 -9.02 15.05 -3.45
CA ILE A 661 -7.65 15.44 -3.11
C ILE A 661 -7.45 16.96 -3.25
N ALA A 662 -8.01 17.60 -4.27
CA ALA A 662 -7.99 19.06 -4.40
C ALA A 662 -8.65 19.76 -3.20
N ARG A 663 -9.77 19.21 -2.70
CA ARG A 663 -10.42 19.67 -1.46
C ARG A 663 -9.52 19.52 -0.24
N ALA A 664 -8.95 18.33 -0.03
CA ALA A 664 -8.00 18.09 1.05
C ALA A 664 -6.82 19.07 1.02
N ARG A 665 -6.31 19.39 -0.18
CA ARG A 665 -5.24 20.39 -0.38
C ARG A 665 -5.63 21.79 0.07
N ALA A 666 -6.84 22.22 -0.27
CA ALA A 666 -7.34 23.55 0.08
C ALA A 666 -7.59 23.71 1.58
N MET A 667 -8.15 22.68 2.23
CA MET A 667 -8.60 22.80 3.62
C MET A 667 -7.59 22.32 4.68
N GLY A 668 -6.66 21.43 4.33
CA GLY A 668 -5.79 20.74 5.29
C GLY A 668 -4.98 21.66 6.20
N ARG A 669 -4.52 22.80 5.67
CA ARG A 669 -3.77 23.82 6.43
C ARG A 669 -4.55 24.38 7.63
N TYR A 670 -5.87 24.49 7.52
CA TYR A 670 -6.69 25.05 8.59
C TYR A 670 -6.88 24.05 9.72
N PHE A 671 -6.97 22.76 9.43
CA PHE A 671 -7.02 21.73 10.48
C PHE A 671 -5.70 21.71 11.24
N THR A 672 -4.59 21.54 10.52
CA THR A 672 -3.26 21.46 11.17
C THR A 672 -2.84 22.75 11.87
N GLY A 673 -3.18 23.91 11.31
CA GLY A 673 -2.96 25.21 11.93
C GLY A 673 -3.77 25.45 13.21
N ASN A 674 -4.82 24.65 13.45
CA ASN A 674 -5.67 24.70 14.65
C ASN A 674 -5.53 23.41 15.48
N ASP A 675 -4.34 22.82 15.52
CA ASP A 675 -4.02 21.65 16.36
C ASP A 675 -4.92 20.42 16.11
N CYS A 676 -5.39 20.26 14.88
CA CYS A 676 -6.19 19.11 14.44
C CYS A 676 -5.48 18.37 13.32
N TYR A 677 -5.27 17.06 13.47
CA TYR A 677 -4.78 16.21 12.39
C TYR A 677 -5.96 15.76 11.51
N PRO A 678 -6.07 16.17 10.23
CA PRO A 678 -7.16 15.71 9.38
C PRO A 678 -6.83 14.36 8.73
N LEU A 679 -7.81 13.48 8.61
CA LEU A 679 -7.75 12.24 7.85
C LEU A 679 -8.97 12.14 6.94
N PHE A 680 -8.77 12.34 5.65
CA PHE A 680 -9.82 12.37 4.64
C PHE A 680 -10.16 10.96 4.15
N LEU A 681 -11.45 10.61 4.13
CA LEU A 681 -11.93 9.42 3.45
C LEU A 681 -12.36 9.82 2.03
N VAL A 682 -11.75 9.17 1.03
CA VAL A 682 -11.91 9.50 -0.40
C VAL A 682 -12.42 8.27 -1.14
N TRP A 683 -13.41 8.45 -2.00
CA TRP A 683 -13.92 7.39 -2.89
C TRP A 683 -13.21 7.45 -4.24
N LYS A 684 -12.94 6.29 -4.84
CA LYS A 684 -12.31 6.21 -6.17
C LYS A 684 -13.20 6.85 -7.26
N THR A 685 -14.48 6.51 -7.28
CA THR A 685 -15.46 7.03 -8.25
C THR A 685 -16.52 7.87 -7.57
N GLY A 686 -16.75 9.08 -8.06
CA GLY A 686 -17.78 9.99 -7.55
C GLY A 686 -19.15 9.77 -8.20
N ILE A 687 -20.19 9.61 -7.39
CA ILE A 687 -21.56 9.41 -7.87
C ILE A 687 -22.11 10.61 -8.64
N LEU A 688 -21.75 11.85 -8.27
CA LEU A 688 -22.33 13.05 -8.90
C LEU A 688 -21.82 13.23 -10.32
N GLU A 689 -20.57 12.85 -10.58
CA GLU A 689 -20.03 12.73 -11.94
C GLU A 689 -20.79 11.66 -12.72
N SER A 690 -20.95 10.44 -12.17
CA SER A 690 -21.71 9.37 -12.86
C SER A 690 -23.16 9.75 -13.15
N ILE A 691 -23.85 10.42 -12.21
CA ILE A 691 -25.21 10.91 -12.40
C ILE A 691 -25.23 12.06 -13.43
N GLY A 692 -24.28 13.00 -13.34
CA GLY A 692 -24.13 14.09 -14.30
C GLY A 692 -23.87 13.61 -15.72
N ASP A 693 -23.03 12.59 -15.89
CA ASP A 693 -22.72 11.95 -17.16
C ASP A 693 -23.96 11.26 -17.73
N ILE A 694 -24.69 10.50 -16.91
CA ILE A 694 -25.98 9.87 -17.31
C ILE A 694 -26.97 10.93 -17.79
N PHE A 695 -27.09 12.04 -17.05
CA PHE A 695 -27.94 13.16 -17.48
C PHE A 695 -27.47 13.73 -18.82
N SER A 696 -26.18 14.03 -18.95
CA SER A 696 -25.62 14.63 -20.17
C SER A 696 -25.78 13.73 -21.40
N ASP A 697 -25.58 12.42 -21.25
CA ASP A 697 -25.70 11.43 -22.32
C ASP A 697 -27.15 11.20 -22.75
N HIS A 698 -28.09 11.19 -21.79
CA HIS A 698 -29.51 11.06 -22.11
C HIS A 698 -30.03 12.29 -22.86
N PHE A 699 -29.65 13.50 -22.42
CA PHE A 699 -30.04 14.75 -23.07
C PHE A 699 -29.35 14.97 -24.42
N ARG A 700 -28.10 14.49 -24.62
CA ARG A 700 -27.44 14.50 -25.94
C ARG A 700 -28.13 13.59 -26.97
N ARG A 701 -28.86 12.57 -26.51
CA ARG A 701 -29.61 11.65 -27.38
C ARG A 701 -30.99 12.18 -27.77
N GLU A 702 -31.50 13.22 -27.13
CA GLU A 702 -32.77 13.87 -27.50
C GLU A 702 -32.55 15.16 -28.31
N PRO A 703 -33.27 15.41 -29.41
CA PRO A 703 -33.15 16.66 -30.16
C PRO A 703 -33.73 17.84 -29.38
N SER A 704 -33.01 18.97 -29.39
CA SER A 704 -33.40 20.24 -28.76
C SER A 704 -34.79 20.71 -29.18
N ARG A 705 -35.79 20.58 -28.30
CA ARG A 705 -37.10 21.22 -28.48
C ARG A 705 -37.11 22.59 -27.80
N ALA A 706 -37.24 23.62 -28.63
CA ALA A 706 -37.28 25.02 -28.24
C ALA A 706 -38.60 25.41 -27.55
N GLY A 707 -38.48 26.26 -26.51
CA GLY A 707 -39.33 27.43 -26.30
C GLY A 707 -40.74 27.25 -25.69
N GLY A 708 -40.90 27.74 -24.46
CA GLY A 708 -42.12 28.44 -24.02
C GLY A 708 -43.09 27.68 -23.10
N VAL A 709 -43.33 28.26 -21.91
CA VAL A 709 -44.35 28.02 -20.85
C VAL A 709 -43.66 27.64 -19.53
N ARG A 710 -43.32 28.66 -18.72
CA ARG A 710 -42.18 28.58 -17.78
C ARG A 710 -42.48 28.28 -16.30
N GLU A 711 -43.75 28.10 -15.89
CA GLU A 711 -44.08 27.86 -14.46
C GLU A 711 -44.94 26.61 -14.19
N ALA A 712 -45.82 26.18 -15.09
CA ALA A 712 -46.64 24.96 -14.89
C ALA A 712 -46.00 23.66 -15.45
N LEU A 713 -44.91 23.77 -16.21
CA LEU A 713 -44.17 22.64 -16.79
C LEU A 713 -42.96 22.20 -15.95
N THR A 714 -42.59 22.96 -14.92
CA THR A 714 -41.36 22.74 -14.14
C THR A 714 -41.44 21.51 -13.22
N GLU A 715 -42.57 21.30 -12.55
CA GLU A 715 -42.78 20.09 -11.74
C GLU A 715 -42.95 18.85 -12.61
N ALA A 716 -43.59 18.98 -13.78
CA ALA A 716 -43.77 17.89 -14.73
C ALA A 716 -42.45 17.43 -15.36
N SER A 717 -41.51 18.35 -15.64
CA SER A 717 -40.18 17.99 -16.14
C SER A 717 -39.34 17.29 -15.08
N ASP A 718 -39.40 17.74 -13.82
CA ASP A 718 -38.69 17.07 -12.72
C ASP A 718 -39.26 15.65 -12.49
N LEU A 719 -40.58 15.49 -12.47
CA LEU A 719 -41.24 14.18 -12.36
C LEU A 719 -40.86 13.23 -13.49
N LEU A 720 -40.80 13.74 -14.73
CA LEU A 720 -40.34 12.96 -15.87
C LEU A 720 -38.89 12.52 -15.68
N ILE A 721 -38.00 13.42 -15.24
CA ILE A 721 -36.58 13.10 -14.97
C ILE A 721 -36.44 12.05 -13.86
N GLU A 722 -37.21 12.20 -12.77
CA GLU A 722 -37.26 11.26 -11.65
C GLU A 722 -37.70 9.85 -12.13
N GLU A 723 -38.62 9.77 -13.10
CA GLU A 723 -39.13 8.53 -13.68
C GLU A 723 -38.25 7.90 -14.76
N THR A 724 -37.68 8.70 -15.67
CA THR A 724 -36.96 8.20 -16.86
C THR A 724 -35.48 7.97 -16.60
N ILE A 725 -34.83 8.80 -15.78
CA ILE A 725 -33.39 8.75 -15.52
C ILE A 725 -33.11 8.35 -14.07
N GLY A 726 -33.79 8.98 -13.12
CA GLY A 726 -33.54 8.80 -11.69
C GLY A 726 -33.70 7.36 -11.23
N ARG A 727 -34.87 6.75 -11.46
CA ARG A 727 -35.15 5.38 -11.01
C ARG A 727 -34.49 4.26 -11.84
N PRO A 728 -34.41 4.33 -13.19
CA PRO A 728 -33.85 3.23 -13.97
C PRO A 728 -32.32 3.21 -14.01
N ALA A 729 -31.67 4.38 -13.97
CA ALA A 729 -30.22 4.48 -14.19
C ALA A 729 -29.45 4.97 -12.94
N ALA A 730 -29.92 6.02 -12.25
CA ALA A 730 -29.19 6.59 -11.11
C ALA A 730 -29.42 5.86 -9.77
N LYS A 731 -30.62 5.31 -9.53
CA LYS A 731 -30.95 4.56 -8.31
C LYS A 731 -30.07 3.32 -8.09
N PRO A 732 -29.75 2.49 -9.10
CA PRO A 732 -28.81 1.38 -8.93
C PRO A 732 -27.44 1.84 -8.41
N LEU A 733 -26.87 2.92 -8.97
CA LEU A 733 -25.59 3.48 -8.53
C LEU A 733 -25.65 4.00 -7.09
N TRP A 734 -26.76 4.66 -6.72
CA TRP A 734 -26.98 5.11 -5.35
C TRP A 734 -27.07 3.94 -4.35
N SER A 735 -27.82 2.89 -4.70
CA SER A 735 -27.93 1.67 -3.89
C SER A 735 -26.58 0.97 -3.76
N GLU A 736 -25.84 0.82 -4.86
CA GLU A 736 -24.50 0.23 -4.88
C GLU A 736 -23.54 0.99 -3.96
N MET A 737 -23.55 2.33 -3.97
CA MET A 737 -22.74 3.10 -3.04
C MET A 737 -23.11 2.83 -1.57
N LYS A 738 -24.40 2.70 -1.24
CA LYS A 738 -24.83 2.43 0.15
C LYS A 738 -24.31 1.07 0.60
N GLU A 739 -24.40 0.08 -0.27
CA GLU A 739 -23.81 -1.24 -0.05
C GLU A 739 -22.28 -1.16 0.09
N ASN A 740 -21.59 -0.38 -0.76
CA ASN A 740 -20.14 -0.21 -0.68
C ASN A 740 -19.69 0.48 0.62
N ALA A 741 -20.47 1.44 1.11
CA ALA A 741 -20.25 2.09 2.40
C ALA A 741 -20.38 1.09 3.55
N GLU A 742 -21.40 0.23 3.54
CA GLU A 742 -21.55 -0.87 4.51
C GLU A 742 -20.40 -1.88 4.40
N PHE A 743 -20.09 -2.34 3.18
CA PHE A 743 -19.03 -3.29 2.91
C PHE A 743 -17.66 -2.78 3.34
N SER A 744 -17.40 -1.47 3.26
CA SER A 744 -16.15 -0.88 3.75
C SER A 744 -15.91 -1.12 5.24
N CYS A 745 -16.96 -1.33 6.03
CA CYS A 745 -16.90 -1.58 7.47
C CYS A 745 -16.94 -3.08 7.84
N VAL A 746 -16.93 -3.99 6.86
CA VAL A 746 -16.81 -5.44 7.09
C VAL A 746 -15.35 -5.82 7.37
N SER A 747 -15.14 -6.95 8.06
CA SER A 747 -13.80 -7.44 8.41
C SER A 747 -12.83 -7.48 7.22
N GLY A 748 -11.64 -6.91 7.41
CA GLY A 748 -10.57 -6.86 6.42
C GLY A 748 -10.71 -5.77 5.34
N ARG A 749 -11.73 -4.91 5.44
CA ARG A 749 -11.98 -3.79 4.52
C ARG A 749 -11.53 -2.46 5.15
N ALA A 750 -11.60 -1.36 4.39
CA ALA A 750 -10.94 -0.10 4.75
C ALA A 750 -11.37 0.46 6.12
N GLY A 751 -12.66 0.41 6.45
CA GLY A 751 -13.21 0.85 7.74
C GLY A 751 -12.73 0.00 8.91
N ASP A 752 -12.74 -1.33 8.78
CA ASP A 752 -12.23 -2.26 9.82
C ASP A 752 -10.73 -2.08 10.08
N LEU A 753 -9.96 -1.94 9.01
CA LEU A 753 -8.53 -1.62 9.10
C LEU A 753 -8.30 -0.26 9.77
N LEU A 754 -9.13 0.75 9.47
CA LEU A 754 -9.03 2.08 10.09
C LEU A 754 -9.37 2.04 11.57
N VAL A 755 -10.45 1.37 11.97
CA VAL A 755 -10.76 1.19 13.40
C VAL A 755 -9.62 0.46 14.11
N THR A 756 -8.99 -0.53 13.48
CA THR A 756 -7.80 -1.20 14.04
C THR A 756 -6.64 -0.23 14.25
N ALA A 757 -6.37 0.67 13.30
CA ALA A 757 -5.35 1.71 13.44
C ALA A 757 -5.68 2.71 14.56
N LEU A 758 -6.95 3.11 14.67
CA LEU A 758 -7.42 4.00 15.72
C LEU A 758 -7.34 3.36 17.12
N GLN A 759 -7.59 2.05 17.25
CA GLN A 759 -7.37 1.33 18.51
C GLN A 759 -5.90 1.47 18.97
N LYS A 760 -4.94 1.39 18.04
CA LYS A 760 -3.51 1.58 18.35
C LYS A 760 -3.16 3.01 18.74
N LEU A 761 -3.82 4.01 18.17
CA LEU A 761 -3.68 5.40 18.61
C LEU A 761 -4.27 5.61 20.01
N VAL A 762 -5.45 5.08 20.29
CA VAL A 762 -6.09 5.17 21.62
C VAL A 762 -5.26 4.43 22.67
N GLU A 763 -4.68 3.28 22.34
CA GLU A 763 -3.71 2.59 23.22
C GLU A 763 -2.49 3.48 23.55
N THR A 764 -2.06 4.33 22.61
CA THR A 764 -0.87 5.19 22.75
C THR A 764 -1.16 6.47 23.56
N TRP A 765 -2.27 7.13 23.26
CA TRP A 765 -2.58 8.47 23.78
C TRP A 765 -3.68 8.47 24.85
N GLY A 766 -4.40 7.36 25.02
CA GLY A 766 -5.45 7.20 26.02
C GLY A 766 -6.48 8.32 25.95
N LYS A 767 -6.76 8.94 27.11
CA LYS A 767 -7.74 10.02 27.24
C LYS A 767 -7.33 11.33 26.57
N ALA A 768 -6.05 11.50 26.21
CA ALA A 768 -5.58 12.69 25.50
C ALA A 768 -6.05 12.71 24.04
N LEU A 769 -6.41 11.55 23.46
CA LEU A 769 -6.88 11.47 22.08
C LEU A 769 -8.38 11.71 21.97
N GLU A 770 -8.73 12.61 21.07
CA GLU A 770 -10.09 12.94 20.69
C GLU A 770 -10.28 12.67 19.20
N ILE A 771 -11.31 11.89 18.87
CA ILE A 771 -11.70 11.59 17.49
C ILE A 771 -12.94 12.42 17.18
N HIS A 772 -12.88 13.21 16.12
CA HIS A 772 -14.00 13.99 15.60
C HIS A 772 -14.31 13.51 14.19
N ILE A 773 -15.59 13.40 13.85
CA ILE A 773 -16.01 12.99 12.51
C ILE A 773 -16.77 14.12 11.81
N ILE A 774 -16.45 14.34 10.54
CA ILE A 774 -17.13 15.30 9.67
C ILE A 774 -17.65 14.54 8.45
N GLY A 775 -18.96 14.58 8.22
CA GLY A 775 -19.61 13.90 7.11
C GLY A 775 -20.38 14.87 6.24
N HIS A 776 -19.96 15.02 4.99
CA HIS A 776 -20.72 15.79 4.01
C HIS A 776 -21.57 14.86 3.15
N SER A 777 -22.87 15.13 2.99
CA SER A 777 -23.76 14.40 2.08
C SER A 777 -23.72 12.89 2.30
N ALA A 778 -23.36 12.09 1.28
CA ALA A 778 -23.22 10.64 1.40
C ALA A 778 -22.13 10.19 2.40
N GLY A 779 -21.21 11.09 2.78
CA GLY A 779 -20.28 10.88 3.89
C GLY A 779 -21.00 10.55 5.20
N SER A 780 -22.25 11.01 5.39
CA SER A 780 -23.06 10.65 6.55
C SER A 780 -23.49 9.18 6.59
N ILE A 781 -23.44 8.46 5.46
CA ILE A 781 -23.81 7.04 5.37
C ILE A 781 -22.63 6.17 5.81
N ILE A 782 -21.44 6.37 5.22
CA ILE A 782 -20.22 5.65 5.65
C ILE A 782 -19.92 5.91 7.14
N LEU A 783 -20.06 7.15 7.60
CA LEU A 783 -19.82 7.47 9.01
C LEU A 783 -20.83 6.80 9.94
N GLY A 784 -22.07 6.54 9.51
CA GLY A 784 -23.03 5.82 10.34
C GLY A 784 -22.57 4.39 10.62
N HIS A 785 -22.19 3.65 9.57
CA HIS A 785 -21.61 2.31 9.73
C HIS A 785 -20.30 2.33 10.52
N PHE A 786 -19.47 3.36 10.29
CA PHE A 786 -18.20 3.51 10.97
C PHE A 786 -18.35 3.80 12.47
N VAL A 787 -19.34 4.60 12.87
CA VAL A 787 -19.65 4.87 14.29
C VAL A 787 -20.08 3.60 15.02
N ASP A 788 -20.94 2.78 14.41
CA ASP A 788 -21.31 1.48 14.97
C ASP A 788 -20.09 0.57 15.13
N LEU A 789 -19.22 0.52 14.11
CA LEU A 789 -18.00 -0.28 14.16
C LEU A 789 -17.05 0.21 15.25
N LEU A 790 -16.79 1.52 15.35
CA LEU A 790 -15.98 2.13 16.40
C LEU A 790 -16.51 1.78 17.79
N SER A 791 -17.82 1.96 18.02
CA SER A 791 -18.48 1.69 19.29
C SER A 791 -18.39 0.21 19.66
N SER A 792 -18.69 -0.69 18.71
CA SER A 792 -18.59 -2.14 18.91
C SER A 792 -17.16 -2.63 19.20
N ARG A 793 -16.15 -1.86 18.78
CA ARG A 793 -14.72 -2.10 19.01
C ARG A 793 -14.16 -1.33 20.21
N GLY A 794 -15.03 -0.75 21.04
CA GLY A 794 -14.68 -0.12 22.31
C GLY A 794 -14.10 1.30 22.20
N LEU A 795 -14.28 1.97 21.05
CA LEU A 795 -13.77 3.32 20.81
C LEU A 795 -14.81 4.44 20.99
N GLY A 796 -16.01 4.11 21.49
CA GLY A 796 -17.09 5.08 21.68
C GLY A 796 -16.70 6.30 22.53
N ASP A 797 -15.90 6.10 23.59
CA ASP A 797 -15.48 7.19 24.49
C ASP A 797 -14.47 8.17 23.86
N ALA A 798 -13.70 7.69 22.88
CA ALA A 798 -12.74 8.49 22.12
C ALA A 798 -13.43 9.37 21.07
N LEU A 799 -14.61 8.97 20.60
CA LEU A 799 -15.40 9.73 19.63
C LEU A 799 -16.10 10.92 20.32
N LYS A 800 -15.58 12.13 20.10
CA LYS A 800 -16.00 13.35 20.81
C LYS A 800 -17.14 14.11 20.13
N SER A 801 -17.10 14.29 18.81
CA SER A 801 -18.16 15.02 18.11
C SER A 801 -18.40 14.49 16.71
N ALA A 802 -19.62 14.74 16.21
CA ALA A 802 -20.02 14.48 14.84
C ALA A 802 -20.56 15.76 14.22
N HIS A 803 -20.06 16.12 13.04
CA HIS A 803 -20.48 17.29 12.27
C HIS A 803 -21.01 16.79 10.92
N LEU A 804 -22.30 16.94 10.67
CA LEU A 804 -22.91 16.50 9.42
C LEU A 804 -23.34 17.70 8.59
N TYR A 805 -22.85 17.76 7.35
CA TYR A 805 -23.19 18.79 6.37
C TYR A 805 -24.11 18.18 5.32
N ALA A 806 -25.30 18.77 5.14
CA ALA A 806 -26.34 18.29 4.23
C ALA A 806 -26.47 16.74 4.17
N PRO A 807 -26.63 16.05 5.31
CA PRO A 807 -26.53 14.59 5.35
C PRO A 807 -27.57 13.92 4.44
N ALA A 808 -27.09 13.08 3.53
CA ALA A 808 -27.92 12.41 2.53
C ALA A 808 -28.46 11.05 3.00
N CYS A 809 -28.15 10.63 4.23
CA CYS A 809 -28.71 9.42 4.82
C CYS A 809 -30.21 9.59 5.13
N THR A 810 -30.98 8.51 5.01
CA THR A 810 -32.40 8.51 5.38
C THR A 810 -32.55 8.69 6.90
N VAL A 811 -33.70 9.23 7.34
CA VAL A 811 -34.02 9.31 8.78
C VAL A 811 -34.02 7.93 9.44
N GLN A 812 -34.47 6.90 8.72
CA GLN A 812 -34.43 5.52 9.20
C GLN A 812 -32.99 5.05 9.42
N PHE A 813 -32.08 5.36 8.50
CA PHE A 813 -30.66 5.08 8.66
C PHE A 813 -30.09 5.82 9.88
N ALA A 814 -30.43 7.10 10.06
CA ALA A 814 -29.95 7.88 11.19
C ALA A 814 -30.42 7.33 12.55
N ASN A 815 -31.66 6.87 12.63
CA ASN A 815 -32.18 6.17 13.81
C ASN A 815 -31.44 4.86 14.11
N ARG A 816 -30.97 4.17 13.08
CA ARG A 816 -30.26 2.90 13.24
C ARG A 816 -28.81 3.09 13.67
N HIS A 817 -28.12 4.09 13.12
CA HIS A 817 -26.66 4.21 13.21
C HIS A 817 -26.17 5.38 14.07
N TYR A 818 -26.96 6.43 14.28
CA TYR A 818 -26.56 7.59 15.09
C TYR A 818 -27.34 7.70 16.40
N ALA A 819 -28.66 7.58 16.35
CA ALA A 819 -29.51 7.72 17.54
C ALA A 819 -29.17 6.79 18.72
N PRO A 820 -28.67 5.54 18.52
CA PRO A 820 -28.29 4.68 19.64
C PRO A 820 -27.07 5.18 20.43
N HIS A 821 -26.29 6.12 19.89
CA HIS A 821 -25.07 6.65 20.51
C HIS A 821 -25.38 7.95 21.24
N GLU A 822 -25.96 7.86 22.43
CA GLU A 822 -26.47 9.00 23.20
C GLU A 822 -25.43 10.12 23.44
N LEU A 823 -24.20 9.75 23.80
CA LEU A 823 -23.11 10.73 24.02
C LEU A 823 -22.72 11.45 22.73
N LEU A 824 -22.72 10.73 21.60
CA LEU A 824 -22.45 11.31 20.29
C LEU A 824 -23.57 12.25 19.87
N MET A 825 -24.84 11.87 20.07
CA MET A 825 -26.00 12.71 19.79
C MET A 825 -25.95 14.03 20.58
N LYS A 826 -25.54 13.97 21.85
CA LYS A 826 -25.31 15.15 22.70
C LYS A 826 -24.17 16.05 22.20
N ARG A 827 -23.35 15.61 21.26
CA ARG A 827 -22.25 16.36 20.63
C ARG A 827 -22.29 16.31 19.10
N MET A 828 -23.48 16.08 18.54
CA MET A 828 -23.75 16.13 17.12
C MET A 828 -24.16 17.55 16.70
N TYR A 829 -23.66 17.97 15.53
CA TYR A 829 -23.98 19.25 14.92
C TYR A 829 -24.41 19.03 13.48
N LEU A 830 -25.51 19.68 13.08
CA LEU A 830 -26.07 19.61 11.74
C LEU A 830 -25.92 20.96 11.04
N HIS A 831 -25.49 20.94 9.79
CA HIS A 831 -25.51 22.09 8.90
C HIS A 831 -26.35 21.71 7.68
N ILE A 832 -27.46 22.41 7.47
CA ILE A 832 -28.45 22.13 6.44
C ILE A 832 -28.82 23.43 5.72
N LEU A 833 -29.38 23.33 4.51
CA LEU A 833 -29.98 24.48 3.82
C LEU A 833 -31.46 24.59 4.23
N SER A 834 -32.02 25.80 4.12
CA SER A 834 -33.47 25.98 4.26
C SER A 834 -34.21 25.33 3.09
N ASP A 835 -35.49 24.97 3.27
CA ASP A 835 -36.30 24.42 2.17
C ASP A 835 -36.34 25.34 0.95
N ARG A 836 -36.32 26.66 1.18
CA ARG A 836 -36.28 27.68 0.13
C ARG A 836 -35.01 27.57 -0.72
N ILE A 837 -33.84 27.45 -0.07
CA ILE A 837 -32.56 27.33 -0.77
C ILE A 837 -32.43 25.97 -1.47
N GLU A 838 -32.81 24.87 -0.82
CA GLU A 838 -32.80 23.52 -1.43
C GLU A 838 -33.65 23.44 -2.71
N ARG A 839 -34.78 24.15 -2.75
CA ARG A 839 -35.66 24.22 -3.94
C ARG A 839 -35.18 25.18 -5.02
N ALA A 840 -34.26 26.09 -4.68
CA ALA A 840 -33.64 27.02 -5.62
C ALA A 840 -32.30 26.48 -6.19
N ASP A 841 -31.75 25.43 -5.57
CA ASP A 841 -30.54 24.74 -6.04
C ASP A 841 -30.80 23.85 -7.26
N ASN A 842 -29.77 23.23 -7.83
CA ASN A 842 -29.88 22.34 -8.99
C ASN A 842 -28.82 21.23 -9.01
N VAL A 843 -29.09 20.16 -9.77
CA VAL A 843 -28.10 19.13 -10.12
C VAL A 843 -27.83 19.21 -11.63
N ALA A 844 -26.57 19.48 -11.98
CA ALA A 844 -26.09 19.61 -13.36
C ALA A 844 -26.89 20.60 -14.23
N ALA A 845 -27.52 21.62 -13.63
CA ALA A 845 -28.47 22.55 -14.27
C ALA A 845 -29.70 21.89 -14.93
N ILE A 846 -29.89 20.58 -14.74
CA ILE A 846 -30.93 19.77 -15.38
C ILE A 846 -32.07 19.53 -14.40
N TYR A 847 -31.77 18.98 -13.22
CA TYR A 847 -32.74 18.83 -12.14
C TYR A 847 -32.75 20.12 -11.31
N ARG A 848 -33.90 20.80 -11.20
CA ARG A 848 -33.98 22.19 -10.69
C ARG A 848 -34.26 22.30 -9.19
N LYS A 849 -33.81 21.30 -8.44
CA LYS A 849 -33.77 21.28 -6.98
C LYS A 849 -32.43 20.69 -6.55
N SER A 850 -32.13 20.75 -5.27
CA SER A 850 -30.93 20.18 -4.70
C SER A 850 -30.80 18.67 -4.92
N LEU A 851 -29.58 18.19 -4.68
CA LEU A 851 -29.31 16.76 -4.68
C LEU A 851 -30.12 15.99 -3.63
N LEU A 852 -30.39 16.56 -2.45
CA LEU A 852 -31.20 15.88 -1.44
C LEU A 852 -32.63 15.65 -1.92
N TYR A 853 -33.21 16.61 -2.64
CA TYR A 853 -34.51 16.43 -3.29
C TYR A 853 -34.47 15.32 -4.35
N PHE A 854 -33.42 15.28 -5.17
CA PHE A 854 -33.27 14.23 -6.18
C PHE A 854 -33.15 12.84 -5.55
N VAL A 855 -32.32 12.71 -4.51
CA VAL A 855 -32.15 11.45 -3.77
C VAL A 855 -33.48 11.03 -3.13
N SER A 856 -34.16 11.96 -2.47
CA SER A 856 -35.44 11.72 -1.78
C SER A 856 -36.54 11.28 -2.74
N ASN A 857 -36.65 11.93 -3.89
CA ASN A 857 -37.75 11.71 -4.83
C ASN A 857 -37.52 10.54 -5.78
N ALA A 858 -36.26 10.30 -6.20
CA ALA A 858 -35.96 9.35 -7.28
C ALA A 858 -35.06 8.19 -6.88
N LEU A 859 -34.05 8.41 -6.01
CA LEU A 859 -32.98 7.43 -5.81
C LEU A 859 -33.26 6.47 -4.65
N GLU A 860 -34.08 6.86 -3.68
CA GLU A 860 -34.47 5.98 -2.59
C GLU A 860 -35.49 4.89 -3.00
N GLY A 861 -35.68 3.92 -2.10
CA GLY A 861 -36.66 2.85 -2.24
C GLY A 861 -38.04 3.40 -2.61
N ASP A 862 -38.54 4.27 -1.73
CA ASP A 862 -39.80 4.98 -1.87
C ASP A 862 -39.58 6.42 -2.34
N ARG A 863 -40.57 7.00 -3.02
CA ARG A 863 -40.54 8.41 -3.40
C ARG A 863 -40.69 9.28 -2.16
N ARG A 864 -40.13 10.49 -2.22
CA ARG A 864 -40.17 11.48 -1.14
C ARG A 864 -39.78 10.82 0.20
N THR A 865 -38.68 10.08 0.21
CA THR A 865 -38.13 9.47 1.41
C THR A 865 -37.46 10.56 2.27
N PRO A 866 -37.75 10.68 3.58
CA PRO A 866 -37.14 11.72 4.40
C PRO A 866 -35.63 11.48 4.58
N LEU A 867 -34.82 12.45 4.14
CA LEU A 867 -33.36 12.45 4.29
C LEU A 867 -32.91 13.47 5.34
N LEU A 868 -32.03 13.06 6.25
CA LEU A 868 -31.67 13.80 7.46
C LEU A 868 -31.32 15.29 7.22
N GLY A 869 -30.73 15.61 6.07
CA GLY A 869 -30.34 16.97 5.70
C GLY A 869 -31.47 17.89 5.26
N MET A 870 -32.69 17.38 5.04
CA MET A 870 -33.83 18.19 4.60
C MET A 870 -34.48 18.95 5.77
N ASP A 871 -34.58 20.28 5.66
CA ASP A 871 -35.24 21.15 6.65
C ASP A 871 -36.68 20.69 7.00
N LYS A 872 -37.39 20.15 6.00
CA LYS A 872 -38.75 19.58 6.13
C LYS A 872 -38.88 18.49 7.20
N ILE A 873 -37.81 17.80 7.60
CA ILE A 873 -37.90 16.81 8.69
C ILE A 873 -38.34 17.43 10.00
N ARG A 874 -38.01 18.70 10.22
CA ARG A 874 -38.37 19.42 11.45
C ARG A 874 -39.81 19.91 11.45
N ASP A 875 -40.43 20.04 10.29
CA ASP A 875 -41.84 20.40 10.20
C ASP A 875 -42.73 19.22 10.61
N LYS A 876 -43.32 19.32 11.81
CA LYS A 876 -44.22 18.32 12.38
C LYS A 876 -45.53 18.20 11.59
N ASN A 877 -45.89 19.23 10.82
CA ASN A 877 -47.14 19.32 10.06
C ASN A 877 -46.96 18.89 8.59
N TYR A 878 -45.72 18.72 8.12
CA TYR A 878 -45.48 18.28 6.75
C TYR A 878 -45.89 16.80 6.56
N SER A 879 -46.87 16.58 5.69
CA SER A 879 -47.45 15.26 5.37
C SER A 879 -47.12 14.77 3.96
N GLY A 880 -46.34 15.53 3.17
CA GLY A 880 -46.00 15.21 1.78
C GLY A 880 -44.88 14.17 1.61
N TRP A 881 -44.78 13.19 2.51
CA TRP A 881 -43.85 12.07 2.40
C TRP A 881 -44.61 10.87 1.81
N ASP A 882 -44.04 10.17 0.82
CA ASP A 882 -44.70 9.04 0.14
C ASP A 882 -44.12 7.68 0.58
N GLY A 883 -43.43 7.64 1.72
CA GLY A 883 -42.78 6.42 2.20
C GLY A 883 -43.74 5.37 2.78
N SER A 884 -43.24 4.15 3.00
CA SER A 884 -43.99 3.04 3.62
C SER A 884 -44.58 3.40 5.01
N SER A 885 -45.46 2.55 5.55
CA SER A 885 -46.11 2.72 6.87
C SER A 885 -45.14 3.02 8.03
N SER A 886 -43.86 2.64 7.91
CA SER A 886 -42.77 2.92 8.85
C SER A 886 -42.24 4.37 8.84
N THR A 887 -42.55 5.18 7.84
CA THR A 887 -41.98 6.55 7.67
C THR A 887 -42.38 7.48 8.82
N GLY A 888 -43.65 7.44 9.22
CA GLY A 888 -44.13 8.22 10.36
C GLY A 888 -43.48 7.81 11.68
N GLU A 889 -43.17 6.53 11.84
CA GLU A 889 -42.47 6.02 13.02
C GLU A 889 -41.00 6.46 13.02
N ALA A 890 -40.29 6.34 11.89
CA ALA A 890 -38.92 6.81 11.77
C ALA A 890 -38.79 8.31 12.10
N LEU A 891 -39.69 9.15 11.60
CA LEU A 891 -39.71 10.58 11.90
C LEU A 891 -39.96 10.85 13.39
N ARG A 892 -40.92 10.15 14.03
CA ARG A 892 -41.18 10.29 15.46
C ARG A 892 -39.96 9.90 16.30
N ASN A 893 -39.35 8.75 15.99
CA ASN A 893 -38.19 8.24 16.72
C ASN A 893 -37.00 9.20 16.62
N TRP A 894 -36.73 9.73 15.42
CA TRP A 894 -35.64 10.69 15.24
C TRP A 894 -35.89 12.00 15.96
N ARG A 895 -37.10 12.57 15.84
CA ARG A 895 -37.48 13.81 16.54
C ARG A 895 -37.38 13.65 18.05
N HIS A 896 -37.76 12.50 18.58
CA HIS A 896 -37.59 12.19 20.01
C HIS A 896 -36.11 12.17 20.41
N ALA A 897 -35.28 11.38 19.73
CA ALA A 897 -33.85 11.31 20.00
C ALA A 897 -33.16 12.67 19.85
N ALA A 898 -33.55 13.46 18.84
CA ALA A 898 -33.03 14.80 18.61
C ALA A 898 -33.41 15.79 19.72
N ALA A 899 -34.65 15.72 20.21
CA ALA A 899 -35.12 16.54 21.32
C ALA A 899 -34.39 16.19 22.62
N GLU A 900 -34.26 14.89 22.94
CA GLU A 900 -33.52 14.41 24.13
C GLU A 900 -32.05 14.83 24.10
N ALA A 901 -31.41 14.76 22.94
CA ALA A 901 -30.02 15.19 22.73
C ALA A 901 -29.86 16.73 22.70
N GLY A 902 -30.95 17.49 22.59
CA GLY A 902 -30.94 18.94 22.44
C GLY A 902 -30.45 19.44 21.08
N LEU A 903 -30.56 18.63 20.01
CA LEU A 903 -30.19 19.01 18.64
C LEU A 903 -31.04 20.17 18.08
N GLU A 904 -32.23 20.38 18.63
CA GLU A 904 -33.12 21.49 18.28
C GLU A 904 -32.69 22.83 18.92
N LYS A 905 -31.73 22.81 19.85
CA LYS A 905 -31.23 24.04 20.50
C LYS A 905 -30.47 24.92 19.50
N ARG A 906 -30.58 26.24 19.67
CA ARG A 906 -29.87 27.23 18.85
C ARG A 906 -28.37 26.94 18.87
N GLY A 907 -27.76 26.90 17.68
CA GLY A 907 -26.33 26.62 17.52
C GLY A 907 -25.97 25.13 17.44
N ARG A 908 -26.94 24.20 17.46
CA ARG A 908 -26.72 22.75 17.20
C ARG A 908 -27.10 22.33 15.80
N THR A 909 -28.24 22.81 15.32
CA THR A 909 -28.63 22.73 13.92
C THR A 909 -28.52 24.13 13.30
N ASN A 910 -27.62 24.29 12.33
CA ASN A 910 -27.43 25.53 11.59
C ASN A 910 -28.16 25.44 10.24
N ILE A 911 -29.07 26.37 9.99
CA ILE A 911 -29.85 26.45 8.75
C ILE A 911 -29.28 27.60 7.92
N ILE A 912 -28.75 27.29 6.75
CA ILE A 912 -28.28 28.29 5.80
C ILE A 912 -29.50 28.72 4.97
N ASP A 913 -29.97 29.95 5.22
CA ASP A 913 -31.09 30.57 4.50
C ASP A 913 -30.68 31.89 3.82
N ILE A 914 -29.46 31.90 3.28
CA ILE A 914 -28.91 33.02 2.49
C ILE A 914 -28.57 32.50 1.10
N ASP A 915 -28.71 33.35 0.08
CA ASP A 915 -28.54 32.91 -1.31
C ASP A 915 -27.08 32.66 -1.68
N LYS A 916 -26.14 33.31 -0.99
CA LYS A 916 -24.70 33.19 -1.24
C LYS A 916 -23.91 33.04 0.04
N VAL A 917 -22.85 32.23 -0.02
CA VAL A 917 -21.91 31.97 1.08
C VAL A 917 -20.51 32.41 0.70
N CYS A 918 -19.71 32.79 1.69
CA CYS A 918 -18.34 33.24 1.48
C CYS A 918 -17.40 32.04 1.27
N GLY A 919 -16.73 31.99 0.12
CA GLY A 919 -15.72 30.98 -0.20
C GLY A 919 -14.28 31.45 -0.07
N GLY A 920 -14.06 32.75 0.05
CA GLY A 920 -12.74 33.36 0.15
C GLY A 920 -12.80 34.88 0.04
N PRO A 921 -11.64 35.56 0.06
CA PRO A 921 -11.60 37.01 0.06
C PRO A 921 -12.23 37.57 -1.21
N GLY A 922 -13.36 38.25 -1.06
CA GLY A 922 -14.13 38.84 -2.17
C GLY A 922 -14.90 37.85 -3.05
N VAL A 923 -15.01 36.58 -2.66
CA VAL A 923 -15.67 35.53 -3.46
C VAL A 923 -16.90 34.99 -2.74
N MET A 924 -18.07 35.29 -3.31
CA MET A 924 -19.36 34.77 -2.88
C MET A 924 -19.84 33.72 -3.88
N ILE A 925 -20.10 32.50 -3.42
CA ILE A 925 -20.65 31.40 -4.21
C ILE A 925 -22.11 31.16 -3.85
N ASP A 926 -22.89 30.58 -4.75
CA ASP A 926 -24.29 30.28 -4.46
C ASP A 926 -24.40 29.22 -3.35
N ALA A 927 -25.30 29.46 -2.39
CA ALA A 927 -25.63 28.49 -1.37
C ALA A 927 -26.29 27.29 -2.03
N SER A 928 -25.58 26.17 -2.04
CA SER A 928 -25.98 24.93 -2.71
C SER A 928 -25.58 23.72 -1.88
N HIS A 929 -26.11 22.56 -2.22
CA HIS A 929 -25.76 21.30 -1.57
C HIS A 929 -24.25 21.05 -1.54
N GLY A 930 -23.52 21.42 -2.61
CA GLY A 930 -22.07 21.25 -2.68
C GLY A 930 -21.24 22.32 -1.95
N SER A 931 -21.86 23.44 -1.56
CA SER A 931 -21.16 24.63 -1.07
C SER A 931 -20.61 24.52 0.36
N PHE A 932 -21.02 23.53 1.15
CA PHE A 932 -20.60 23.39 2.56
C PHE A 932 -19.09 23.26 2.74
N ASP A 933 -18.40 22.53 1.86
CA ASP A 933 -16.93 22.37 1.89
C ASP A 933 -16.20 23.66 1.50
N ASN A 934 -16.88 24.58 0.82
CA ASN A 934 -16.36 25.88 0.41
C ASN A 934 -16.83 27.01 1.33
N ASN A 935 -17.66 26.73 2.34
CA ASN A 935 -18.24 27.76 3.18
C ASN A 935 -17.33 28.04 4.38
N ILE A 936 -16.69 29.20 4.36
CA ILE A 936 -15.76 29.65 5.42
C ILE A 936 -16.42 29.63 6.79
N ASP A 937 -17.68 30.07 6.90
CA ASP A 937 -18.38 30.18 8.18
C ASP A 937 -18.69 28.78 8.75
N VAL A 938 -19.04 27.82 7.89
CA VAL A 938 -19.31 26.44 8.28
C VAL A 938 -18.04 25.76 8.79
N ILE A 939 -16.94 25.84 8.04
CA ILE A 939 -15.68 25.21 8.41
C ILE A 939 -15.09 25.88 9.66
N SER A 940 -15.15 27.21 9.75
CA SER A 940 -14.70 27.96 10.93
C SER A 940 -15.48 27.53 12.17
N LEU A 941 -16.81 27.48 12.08
CA LEU A 941 -17.67 27.09 13.21
C LEU A 941 -17.43 25.64 13.64
N THR A 942 -17.18 24.74 12.69
CA THR A 942 -16.82 23.35 13.01
C THR A 942 -15.48 23.28 13.73
N LEU A 943 -14.44 23.96 13.23
CA LEU A 943 -13.14 23.99 13.91
C LEU A 943 -13.25 24.59 15.31
N GLN A 944 -13.95 25.71 15.47
CA GLN A 944 -14.17 26.36 16.78
C GLN A 944 -14.81 25.42 17.80
N ARG A 945 -15.76 24.58 17.35
CA ARG A 945 -16.39 23.56 18.20
C ARG A 945 -15.45 22.39 18.52
N ILE A 946 -14.60 21.98 17.58
CA ILE A 946 -13.63 20.89 17.77
C ILE A 946 -12.52 21.32 18.75
N VAL A 947 -12.00 22.54 18.61
CA VAL A 947 -10.96 23.07 19.51
C VAL A 947 -11.52 23.68 20.79
N GLU A 948 -12.84 23.76 20.92
CA GLU A 948 -13.57 24.41 22.02
C GLU A 948 -13.08 25.85 22.29
N ASN A 949 -12.77 26.58 21.21
CA ASN A 949 -12.27 27.95 21.26
C ASN A 949 -12.93 28.80 20.18
N ASN A 950 -13.43 29.98 20.55
CA ASN A 950 -14.07 30.91 19.62
C ASN A 950 -13.06 31.57 18.66
N GLN A 951 -11.80 31.68 19.05
CA GLN A 951 -10.75 32.23 18.21
C GLN A 951 -9.82 31.12 17.71
N LEU A 952 -9.79 30.95 16.39
CA LEU A 952 -8.89 30.01 15.72
C LEU A 952 -7.47 30.56 15.67
N ASN A 953 -6.48 29.69 15.89
CA ASN A 953 -5.05 29.99 15.71
C ASN A 953 -4.75 30.39 14.27
N VAL A 954 -5.36 29.67 13.32
CA VAL A 954 -5.35 29.99 11.89
C VAL A 954 -6.79 30.18 11.43
N PRO A 955 -7.25 31.41 11.14
CA PRO A 955 -8.60 31.63 10.65
C PRO A 955 -8.77 30.98 9.28
N VAL A 956 -9.97 30.46 9.01
CA VAL A 956 -10.33 29.97 7.68
C VAL A 956 -10.62 31.19 6.82
N ASP A 957 -9.76 31.47 5.83
CA ASP A 957 -9.84 32.69 5.04
C ASP A 957 -10.00 32.44 3.53
N ASP A 958 -9.67 31.24 3.05
CA ASP A 958 -9.69 30.89 1.62
C ASP A 958 -9.97 29.39 1.36
N LEU A 959 -11.15 29.08 0.83
CA LEU A 959 -11.53 27.74 0.37
C LEU A 959 -11.82 27.73 -1.15
N ARG A 960 -11.26 28.69 -1.90
CA ARG A 960 -11.46 28.84 -3.35
C ARG A 960 -10.56 27.89 -4.12
N GLY A 961 -11.09 27.15 -5.10
CA GLY A 961 -10.27 26.53 -6.15
C GLY A 961 -10.62 25.09 -6.55
N PHE A 962 -11.79 24.58 -6.18
CA PHE A 962 -12.25 23.27 -6.62
C PHE A 962 -13.72 23.31 -7.03
#